data_AF-A0A2H9THV7-F1
#
_entry.id   AF-A0A2H9THV7-F1
#
_cell.length_a   1.000
_cell.length_b   1.000
_cell.length_c   1.000
_cell.angle_alpha   90.00
_cell.angle_beta   90.00
_cell.angle_gamma   90.00
#
_symmetry.space_group_name_H-M   'P 1'
#
loop_
_entity.id
_entity.type
_entity.pdbx_description
1 polymer ?
#
loop_
_entity_poly.entity_id
_entity_poly.type
_entity_poly.pdbx_seq_one_letter_code
_entity_poly.pdbx_strand_id
1 'polypeptide(L)'
;MAEHSQTAFHSILYSRLHSTPHSRLHSISYSRLQSARYYSQCVHDERIRNIGIIAHIDAGKTTTTERMLFYSGQTRRIGEVDRGDTVMDYLPEERARGITITAAAITFPWKDHRINLIDTPGHVDFGMEVERSLRVLDGTVTILDGAAGVQAQTRTVWRQAGRYGVPRIVYVNKMDKMGADYERTVKEIAEKLGDLQPVCVQMPIMREDRIWGVVDLIGKKTLHWSDPQGREVIETDWDNDADARWAPGRIKLMEQLADLDDAFLEKYLDDPHLVTGKDLESAIRRLTLQTKIAPVLCGSSFTNIGVQPVLDAIVKYLPSPSERPLPKVNQDVVWKDDRLLALAFKVVHDEQRGLLVFVRVYAGVLSTRTMLRNGSRNIRERATKVMTIHANQFEECEAVSAGNVAVLLGLKNTRTGDTITAENECKNLNVQLAGIDVPQPVFSCAVEAESTSDDSRLEEALKIIELEDPSVRVTKDHETGQKQLSGMGELHLEIVGKRITRDLKARASFGQIQIAYKETFGKRTAETIQGEVDKDMGGRRFVGGLEYTVESTDELINKIEPSDCMPAIQEGFESALQDGPTASFPLIGVRIKVLRVDWTEGVSSLDALRYVAYTLLRKWCVNQSSRLVEPIMGVELTVPDKYLGTVLADIHAGRRGNVTETNTSEEGDHTVWAEVPLASMLGYATSLRSKTGGTASFSMQPLTYRTMSQDEESRILSSLGVIQPIKDA
;
A
#
# COMPACT_ATOMS: atom_id res chain seq x y z
N MET A 1 72.36 -7.30 -19.64
CA MET A 1 72.46 -8.71 -20.09
C MET A 1 71.38 -9.43 -19.31
N ALA A 2 70.19 -9.64 -19.90
CA ALA A 2 69.85 -10.77 -20.78
C ALA A 2 69.77 -12.09 -19.95
N GLU A 3 68.70 -12.89 -19.99
CA GLU A 3 67.54 -12.89 -20.89
C GLU A 3 66.31 -13.65 -20.32
N HIS A 4 65.23 -13.71 -21.11
CA HIS A 4 63.88 -14.31 -20.93
C HIS A 4 63.81 -15.67 -20.19
N SER A 5 62.83 -15.96 -19.30
CA SER A 5 61.37 -16.12 -19.46
C SER A 5 60.91 -17.36 -20.26
N GLN A 6 60.22 -18.32 -19.61
CA GLN A 6 58.86 -18.82 -19.99
C GLN A 6 58.34 -20.10 -19.24
N THR A 7 57.04 -20.04 -18.87
CA THR A 7 55.98 -21.11 -18.87
C THR A 7 55.88 -22.29 -17.88
N ALA A 8 54.58 -22.57 -17.57
CA ALA A 8 53.89 -23.78 -17.07
C ALA A 8 54.02 -24.14 -15.56
N PHE A 9 52.96 -24.07 -14.73
CA PHE A 9 51.73 -24.91 -14.65
C PHE A 9 52.00 -26.43 -14.55
N HIS A 10 51.98 -27.02 -13.34
CA HIS A 10 50.82 -27.81 -12.82
C HIS A 10 51.09 -28.44 -11.42
N SER A 11 50.01 -28.68 -10.67
CA SER A 11 49.83 -29.70 -9.61
C SER A 11 50.96 -30.01 -8.59
N ILE A 12 50.71 -29.71 -7.30
CA ILE A 12 50.87 -30.63 -6.15
C ILE A 12 49.98 -30.08 -5.02
N LEU A 13 48.97 -30.86 -4.60
CA LEU A 13 48.43 -30.98 -3.22
C LEU A 13 47.17 -31.87 -3.22
N TYR A 14 47.37 -33.16 -3.53
CA TYR A 14 46.40 -34.23 -3.28
C TYR A 14 47.14 -35.39 -2.60
N SER A 15 47.10 -35.45 -1.27
CA SER A 15 47.25 -36.69 -0.48
C SER A 15 47.27 -36.41 1.02
N ARG A 16 46.21 -36.81 1.72
CA ARG A 16 46.23 -37.59 2.98
C ARG A 16 44.79 -37.85 3.44
N LEU A 17 44.39 -39.13 3.39
CA LEU A 17 43.13 -39.67 3.87
C LEU A 17 43.42 -40.90 4.74
N HIS A 18 42.39 -41.38 5.46
CA HIS A 18 42.39 -42.43 6.50
C HIS A 18 42.86 -41.93 7.88
N SER A 19 42.17 -42.17 9.01
CA SER A 19 40.85 -42.79 9.29
C SER A 19 40.20 -42.05 10.51
N THR A 20 39.08 -42.42 11.15
CA THR A 20 38.08 -43.53 11.11
C THR A 20 36.71 -42.94 11.55
N PRO A 21 35.55 -43.64 11.47
CA PRO A 21 34.23 -43.00 11.62
C PRO A 21 33.69 -42.96 13.06
N HIS A 22 33.09 -41.82 13.44
CA HIS A 22 32.05 -41.77 14.48
C HIS A 22 30.97 -40.75 14.10
N SER A 23 29.73 -41.09 14.47
CA SER A 23 28.48 -40.36 14.28
C SER A 23 28.61 -38.84 14.44
N ARG A 24 28.26 -38.08 13.39
CA ARG A 24 28.10 -36.63 13.45
C ARG A 24 26.64 -36.24 13.29
N LEU A 25 26.10 -35.62 14.34
CA LEU A 25 24.95 -34.73 14.22
C LEU A 25 25.30 -33.63 13.19
N HIS A 26 24.40 -33.38 12.24
CA HIS A 26 24.60 -32.34 11.23
C HIS A 26 24.25 -30.96 11.80
N SER A 27 25.18 -30.33 12.52
CA SER A 27 25.10 -28.90 12.82
C SER A 27 25.48 -28.09 11.57
N ILE A 28 24.50 -27.42 10.96
CA ILE A 28 24.70 -26.58 9.77
C ILE A 28 25.27 -25.23 10.20
N SER A 29 26.59 -25.05 10.05
CA SER A 29 27.24 -23.75 10.28
C SER A 29 27.20 -22.89 9.02
N TYR A 30 26.37 -21.85 9.04
CA TYR A 30 26.22 -20.91 7.93
C TYR A 30 27.44 -19.98 7.84
N SER A 31 28.26 -20.16 6.80
CA SER A 31 29.54 -19.44 6.63
C SER A 31 29.40 -18.08 5.92
N ARG A 32 30.19 -17.09 6.34
CA ARG A 32 29.92 -15.65 6.11
C ARG A 32 30.53 -15.00 4.85
N LEU A 33 31.26 -15.73 4.00
CA LEU A 33 32.19 -15.11 3.04
C LEU A 33 31.67 -14.88 1.61
N GLN A 34 30.42 -15.23 1.30
CA GLN A 34 29.88 -15.11 -0.07
C GLN A 34 29.06 -13.83 -0.34
N SER A 35 28.56 -13.13 0.68
CA SER A 35 27.56 -12.07 0.52
C SER A 35 27.97 -10.96 -0.46
N ALA A 36 29.08 -10.26 -0.23
CA ALA A 36 29.47 -9.09 -1.02
C ALA A 36 29.71 -9.35 -2.53
N ARG A 37 30.03 -10.58 -2.94
CA ARG A 37 30.19 -10.93 -4.37
C ARG A 37 28.90 -11.41 -5.03
N TYR A 38 27.91 -11.85 -4.25
CA TYR A 38 26.65 -12.39 -4.77
C TYR A 38 25.69 -11.29 -5.26
N TYR A 39 25.89 -10.03 -4.84
CA TYR A 39 25.02 -8.91 -5.20
C TYR A 39 25.42 -8.12 -6.44
N SER A 40 26.71 -8.11 -6.83
CA SER A 40 27.19 -7.36 -8.02
C SER A 40 26.97 -8.10 -9.34
N GLN A 41 26.30 -9.26 -9.33
CA GLN A 41 25.93 -10.03 -10.51
C GLN A 41 24.41 -10.01 -10.66
N CYS A 42 23.93 -10.07 -11.90
CA CYS A 42 22.51 -10.26 -12.19
C CYS A 42 22.05 -11.59 -11.59
N VAL A 43 21.32 -11.52 -10.46
CA VAL A 43 20.64 -12.67 -9.89
C VAL A 43 19.49 -13.03 -10.84
N HIS A 44 19.47 -14.28 -11.33
CA HIS A 44 18.38 -14.78 -12.15
C HIS A 44 17.02 -14.58 -11.46
N ASP A 45 16.03 -14.08 -12.20
CA ASP A 45 14.72 -13.66 -11.68
C ASP A 45 14.04 -14.75 -10.83
N GLU A 46 14.19 -16.03 -11.22
CA GLU A 46 13.73 -17.22 -10.48
C GLU A 46 14.14 -17.26 -8.99
N ARG A 47 15.28 -16.64 -8.64
CA ARG A 47 15.83 -16.61 -7.27
C ARG A 47 15.45 -15.35 -6.49
N ILE A 48 14.61 -14.49 -7.04
CA ILE A 48 14.10 -13.30 -6.36
C ILE A 48 12.74 -13.62 -5.72
N ARG A 49 12.46 -13.06 -4.55
CA ARG A 49 11.13 -13.04 -3.91
C ARG A 49 10.82 -11.62 -3.48
N ASN A 50 9.83 -10.97 -4.11
CA ASN A 50 9.35 -9.67 -3.66
C ASN A 50 8.13 -9.89 -2.77
N ILE A 51 8.32 -9.73 -1.46
CA ILE A 51 7.33 -10.06 -0.43
C ILE A 51 6.93 -8.85 0.37
N GLY A 52 5.71 -8.84 0.89
CA GLY A 52 5.29 -7.92 1.93
C GLY A 52 4.65 -8.62 3.11
N ILE A 53 4.59 -7.94 4.24
CA ILE A 53 4.01 -8.49 5.46
C ILE A 53 2.69 -7.77 5.76
N ILE A 54 1.62 -8.56 5.85
CA ILE A 54 0.26 -8.15 6.21
C ILE A 54 0.06 -8.50 7.69
N ALA A 55 -0.36 -7.55 8.52
CA ALA A 55 -0.60 -7.80 9.94
C ALA A 55 -1.56 -6.76 10.53
N HIS A 56 -2.33 -7.17 11.56
CA HIS A 56 -2.98 -6.21 12.44
C HIS A 56 -1.95 -5.52 13.36
N ILE A 57 -2.35 -4.40 13.96
CA ILE A 57 -1.59 -3.72 15.02
C ILE A 57 -1.22 -4.73 16.12
N ASP A 58 -0.01 -4.65 16.64
CA ASP A 58 0.53 -5.58 17.64
C ASP A 58 0.60 -7.07 17.25
N ALA A 59 0.22 -7.54 16.05
CA ALA A 59 0.37 -8.96 15.68
C ALA A 59 1.85 -9.42 15.57
N GLY A 60 2.82 -8.50 15.71
CA GLY A 60 4.26 -8.78 15.77
C GLY A 60 4.96 -8.67 14.42
N LYS A 61 4.45 -7.83 13.51
CA LYS A 61 5.03 -7.52 12.19
C LYS A 61 6.51 -7.14 12.27
N THR A 62 6.80 -5.97 12.86
CA THR A 62 8.16 -5.46 13.04
C THR A 62 9.06 -6.46 13.77
N THR A 63 8.55 -7.08 14.84
CA THR A 63 9.27 -8.14 15.58
C THR A 63 9.74 -9.24 14.65
N THR A 64 8.83 -9.79 13.83
CA THR A 64 9.13 -10.88 12.87
C THR A 64 10.15 -10.43 11.83
N THR A 65 9.99 -9.23 11.27
CA THR A 65 10.94 -8.63 10.32
C THR A 65 12.35 -8.54 10.88
N GLU A 66 12.52 -8.05 12.10
CA GLU A 66 13.84 -7.98 12.75
C GLU A 66 14.51 -9.36 12.89
N ARG A 67 13.72 -10.42 13.15
CA ARG A 67 14.25 -11.79 13.22
C ARG A 67 14.62 -12.30 11.82
N MET A 68 13.86 -11.94 10.78
CA MET A 68 14.24 -12.25 9.39
C MET A 68 15.59 -11.60 9.00
N LEU A 69 15.82 -10.34 9.38
CA LEU A 69 17.08 -9.62 9.15
C LEU A 69 18.25 -10.19 9.97
N PHE A 70 17.98 -10.69 11.18
CA PHE A 70 19.00 -11.34 12.01
C PHE A 70 19.39 -12.73 11.49
N TYR A 71 18.41 -13.56 11.11
CA TYR A 71 18.67 -14.93 10.64
C TYR A 71 19.29 -14.98 9.24
N SER A 72 18.93 -14.05 8.36
CA SER A 72 19.65 -13.83 7.08
C SER A 72 21.11 -13.38 7.26
N GLY A 73 21.50 -13.00 8.48
CA GLY A 73 22.85 -12.55 8.81
C GLY A 73 23.11 -11.07 8.49
N GLN A 74 22.07 -10.31 8.11
CA GLN A 74 22.18 -8.89 7.77
C GLN A 74 22.43 -8.04 9.01
N THR A 75 21.73 -8.30 10.12
CA THR A 75 21.94 -7.64 11.42
C THR A 75 22.76 -8.52 12.37
N ARG A 76 23.63 -7.89 13.17
CA ARG A 76 24.48 -8.61 14.16
C ARG A 76 23.78 -8.89 15.49
N ARG A 77 22.67 -8.19 15.75
CA ARG A 77 21.84 -8.22 16.96
C ARG A 77 20.38 -8.18 16.53
N ILE A 78 19.51 -8.75 17.34
CA ILE A 78 18.06 -8.68 17.17
C ILE A 78 17.59 -7.32 17.68
N GLY A 79 16.80 -6.58 16.90
CA GLY A 79 16.13 -5.35 17.35
C GLY A 79 14.89 -5.65 18.21
N GLU A 80 14.63 -4.78 19.19
CA GLU A 80 13.48 -4.81 20.09
C GLU A 80 12.68 -3.50 19.96
N VAL A 81 11.39 -3.62 19.64
CA VAL A 81 10.47 -2.47 19.50
C VAL A 81 10.49 -1.61 20.78
N ASP A 82 10.49 -2.25 21.94
CA ASP A 82 10.51 -1.61 23.27
C ASP A 82 11.78 -0.77 23.53
N ARG A 83 12.86 -0.98 22.77
CA ARG A 83 14.11 -0.20 22.85
C ARG A 83 14.24 0.85 21.75
N GLY A 84 13.34 0.86 20.77
CA GLY A 84 13.39 1.76 19.62
C GLY A 84 14.64 1.58 18.74
N ASP A 85 15.26 0.41 18.76
CA ASP A 85 16.45 0.05 17.96
C ASP A 85 16.12 -0.79 16.70
N THR A 86 14.84 -0.80 16.31
CA THR A 86 14.35 -1.43 15.08
C THR A 86 14.89 -0.73 13.82
N VAL A 87 15.16 -1.52 12.79
CA VAL A 87 15.63 -1.06 11.48
C VAL A 87 14.48 -0.53 10.63
N MET A 88 13.26 -1.06 10.83
CA MET A 88 12.09 -0.73 10.01
C MET A 88 11.41 0.59 10.39
N ASP A 89 11.25 0.87 11.68
CA ASP A 89 10.56 2.07 12.17
C ASP A 89 11.56 3.24 12.16
N TYR A 90 11.72 3.91 11.02
CA TYR A 90 12.70 4.99 10.88
C TYR A 90 12.16 6.34 11.34
N LEU A 91 10.83 6.54 11.32
CA LEU A 91 10.23 7.79 11.80
C LEU A 91 10.10 7.79 13.33
N PRO A 92 10.40 8.92 14.00
CA PRO A 92 10.14 9.07 15.44
C PRO A 92 8.68 8.82 15.82
N GLU A 93 7.73 9.16 14.95
CA GLU A 93 6.30 8.89 15.11
C GLU A 93 5.98 7.39 15.15
N GLU A 94 6.63 6.58 14.32
CA GLU A 94 6.42 5.13 14.26
C GLU A 94 6.83 4.49 15.58
N ARG A 95 8.02 4.87 16.10
CA ARG A 95 8.52 4.41 17.41
C ARG A 95 7.68 4.92 18.58
N ALA A 96 7.25 6.17 18.55
CA ALA A 96 6.46 6.76 19.63
C ALA A 96 5.03 6.20 19.74
N ARG A 97 4.49 5.64 18.65
CA ARG A 97 3.12 5.12 18.58
C ARG A 97 3.03 3.59 18.39
N GLY A 98 4.15 2.90 18.14
CA GLY A 98 4.18 1.46 17.91
C GLY A 98 3.54 1.00 16.59
N ILE A 99 3.42 1.89 15.61
CA ILE A 99 2.77 1.61 14.31
C ILE A 99 3.70 1.96 13.15
N THR A 100 3.73 1.13 12.11
CA THR A 100 4.39 1.48 10.84
C THR A 100 3.49 2.42 10.04
N ILE A 101 4.03 3.54 9.60
CA ILE A 101 3.33 4.64 8.92
C ILE A 101 3.66 4.62 7.42
N THR A 102 4.93 4.36 7.07
CA THR A 102 5.39 4.35 5.67
C THR A 102 6.01 3.01 5.28
N ALA A 103 5.91 2.62 4.00
CA ALA A 103 6.39 1.32 3.59
C ALA A 103 7.93 1.27 3.51
N ALA A 104 8.58 0.46 4.34
CA ALA A 104 10.05 0.28 4.31
C ALA A 104 10.43 -0.87 3.36
N ALA A 105 11.31 -0.59 2.40
CA ALA A 105 11.80 -1.57 1.42
C ALA A 105 13.22 -2.01 1.77
N ILE A 106 13.43 -3.29 2.08
CA ILE A 106 14.71 -3.85 2.53
C ILE A 106 15.03 -5.15 1.77
N THR A 107 16.27 -5.29 1.30
CA THR A 107 16.77 -6.48 0.60
C THR A 107 17.74 -7.27 1.49
N PHE A 108 17.56 -8.60 1.57
CA PHE A 108 18.43 -9.53 2.33
C PHE A 108 18.51 -10.93 1.67
N PRO A 109 19.55 -11.75 1.98
CA PRO A 109 19.69 -13.09 1.42
C PRO A 109 18.97 -14.17 2.26
N TRP A 110 18.46 -15.21 1.60
CA TRP A 110 18.12 -16.46 2.28
C TRP A 110 18.31 -17.66 1.35
N LYS A 111 19.11 -18.66 1.75
CA LYS A 111 19.36 -19.91 0.99
C LYS A 111 19.49 -19.70 -0.53
N ASP A 112 20.52 -18.96 -0.94
CA ASP A 112 20.84 -18.57 -2.33
C ASP A 112 19.81 -17.69 -3.07
N HIS A 113 18.71 -17.30 -2.41
CA HIS A 113 17.68 -16.39 -2.92
C HIS A 113 17.85 -14.96 -2.40
N ARG A 114 17.35 -13.99 -3.17
CA ARG A 114 17.25 -12.58 -2.79
C ARG A 114 15.81 -12.29 -2.37
N ILE A 115 15.60 -11.94 -1.11
CA ILE A 115 14.30 -11.51 -0.60
C ILE A 115 14.29 -9.98 -0.57
N ASN A 116 13.36 -9.38 -1.32
CA ASN A 116 13.05 -7.97 -1.28
C ASN A 116 11.76 -7.82 -0.45
N LEU A 117 11.87 -7.36 0.79
CA LEU A 117 10.76 -7.15 1.70
C LEU A 117 10.26 -5.72 1.62
N ILE A 118 8.96 -5.53 1.39
CA ILE A 118 8.26 -4.25 1.53
C ILE A 118 7.31 -4.37 2.72
N ASP A 119 7.66 -3.73 3.83
CA ASP A 119 6.87 -3.79 5.06
C ASP A 119 5.68 -2.83 4.99
N THR A 120 4.45 -3.34 5.07
CA THR A 120 3.24 -2.53 4.82
C THR A 120 2.65 -1.96 6.13
N PRO A 121 2.01 -0.78 6.12
CA PRO A 121 1.30 -0.26 7.29
C PRO A 121 0.14 -1.17 7.74
N GLY A 122 -0.07 -1.26 9.06
CA GLY A 122 -1.20 -2.03 9.65
C GLY A 122 -2.41 -1.17 10.07
N HIS A 123 -2.38 0.13 9.79
CA HIS A 123 -3.37 1.11 10.27
C HIS A 123 -4.26 1.64 9.14
N VAL A 124 -5.55 1.86 9.43
CA VAL A 124 -6.59 2.19 8.43
C VAL A 124 -6.31 3.49 7.66
N ASP A 125 -5.80 4.52 8.35
CA ASP A 125 -5.49 5.83 7.76
C ASP A 125 -4.40 5.78 6.67
N PHE A 126 -3.61 4.70 6.61
CA PHE A 126 -2.59 4.47 5.59
C PHE A 126 -2.99 3.39 4.57
N GLY A 127 -4.29 3.11 4.42
CA GLY A 127 -4.80 2.13 3.45
C GLY A 127 -4.29 2.37 2.02
N MET A 128 -4.04 3.62 1.63
CA MET A 128 -3.44 3.96 0.34
C MET A 128 -1.98 3.49 0.19
N GLU A 129 -1.19 3.51 1.28
CA GLU A 129 0.18 2.97 1.31
C GLU A 129 0.19 1.44 1.20
N VAL A 130 -0.83 0.80 1.77
CA VAL A 130 -1.08 -0.64 1.62
C VAL A 130 -1.45 -1.00 0.17
N GLU A 131 -2.37 -0.27 -0.47
CA GLU A 131 -2.74 -0.46 -1.89
C GLU A 131 -1.51 -0.35 -2.82
N ARG A 132 -0.68 0.70 -2.63
CA ARG A 132 0.58 0.90 -3.37
C ARG A 132 1.53 -0.28 -3.20
N SER A 133 1.70 -0.73 -1.96
CA SER A 133 2.64 -1.80 -1.61
C SER A 133 2.19 -3.14 -2.20
N LEU A 134 0.93 -3.54 -2.00
CA LEU A 134 0.40 -4.82 -2.50
C LEU A 134 0.54 -4.98 -4.01
N ARG A 135 0.44 -3.89 -4.77
CA ARG A 135 0.54 -3.90 -6.23
C ARG A 135 1.94 -4.25 -6.76
N VAL A 136 3.01 -3.94 -6.03
CA VAL A 136 4.40 -4.24 -6.45
C VAL A 136 4.95 -5.58 -5.95
N LEU A 137 4.14 -6.32 -5.20
CA LEU A 137 4.53 -7.56 -4.57
C LEU A 137 4.20 -8.78 -5.41
N ASP A 138 5.11 -9.75 -5.38
CA ASP A 138 4.90 -11.05 -6.01
C ASP A 138 4.14 -11.98 -5.06
N GLY A 139 4.39 -11.88 -3.74
CA GLY A 139 3.69 -12.64 -2.70
C GLY A 139 3.62 -11.91 -1.34
N THR A 140 2.90 -12.45 -0.37
CA THR A 140 2.80 -11.87 0.99
C THR A 140 2.81 -12.90 2.10
N VAL A 141 3.25 -12.44 3.29
CA VAL A 141 3.21 -13.17 4.56
C VAL A 141 2.20 -12.51 5.47
N THR A 142 1.10 -13.19 5.78
CA THR A 142 0.07 -12.70 6.70
C THR A 142 0.38 -13.18 8.12
N ILE A 143 0.59 -12.25 9.04
CA ILE A 143 0.90 -12.53 10.44
C ILE A 143 -0.34 -12.32 11.30
N LEU A 144 -0.69 -13.36 12.06
CA LEU A 144 -1.80 -13.38 13.01
C LEU A 144 -1.26 -13.56 14.42
N ASP A 145 -1.91 -12.96 15.41
CA ASP A 145 -1.66 -13.26 16.84
C ASP A 145 -2.53 -14.45 17.23
N GLY A 146 -1.92 -15.60 17.58
CA GLY A 146 -2.64 -16.83 17.89
C GLY A 146 -3.61 -16.71 19.08
N ALA A 147 -3.45 -15.68 19.92
CA ALA A 147 -4.41 -15.39 21.01
C ALA A 147 -5.59 -14.52 20.55
N ALA A 148 -5.42 -13.68 19.52
CA ALA A 148 -6.44 -12.75 19.03
C ALA A 148 -7.17 -13.20 17.75
N GLY A 149 -6.64 -14.18 17.01
CA GLY A 149 -7.30 -14.73 15.82
C GLY A 149 -7.31 -13.78 14.63
N VAL A 150 -8.39 -13.79 13.84
CA VAL A 150 -8.54 -12.96 12.63
C VAL A 150 -9.28 -11.65 12.95
N GLN A 151 -8.55 -10.55 12.92
CA GLN A 151 -9.05 -9.21 13.23
C GLN A 151 -9.48 -8.43 11.97
N ALA A 152 -10.36 -7.43 12.14
CA ALA A 152 -11.03 -6.72 11.03
C ALA A 152 -10.08 -6.10 9.99
N GLN A 153 -9.00 -5.44 10.45
CA GLN A 153 -8.00 -4.84 9.55
C GLN A 153 -7.27 -5.92 8.73
N THR A 154 -7.01 -7.10 9.31
CA THR A 154 -6.43 -8.21 8.56
C THR A 154 -7.35 -8.64 7.43
N ARG A 155 -8.68 -8.74 7.66
CA ARG A 155 -9.66 -9.03 6.60
C ARG A 155 -9.60 -8.00 5.46
N THR A 156 -9.50 -6.72 5.81
CA THR A 156 -9.43 -5.62 4.83
C THR A 156 -8.20 -5.76 3.93
N VAL A 157 -7.00 -5.86 4.52
CA VAL A 157 -5.74 -5.96 3.76
C VAL A 157 -5.63 -7.29 3.00
N TRP A 158 -6.15 -8.36 3.58
CA TRP A 158 -6.25 -9.67 2.94
C TRP A 158 -7.13 -9.64 1.68
N ARG A 159 -8.32 -9.01 1.75
CA ARG A 159 -9.17 -8.75 0.58
C ARG A 159 -8.49 -7.84 -0.45
N GLN A 160 -7.71 -6.85 -0.01
CA GLN A 160 -6.92 -6.02 -0.91
C GLN A 160 -5.90 -6.87 -1.70
N ALA A 161 -5.17 -7.76 -1.04
CA ALA A 161 -4.22 -8.69 -1.66
C ALA A 161 -4.91 -9.68 -2.62
N GLY A 162 -6.11 -10.15 -2.27
CA GLY A 162 -6.95 -11.00 -3.13
C GLY A 162 -7.32 -10.34 -4.46
N ARG A 163 -7.70 -9.05 -4.47
CA ARG A 163 -8.02 -8.31 -5.72
C ARG A 163 -6.82 -8.17 -6.67
N TYR A 164 -5.59 -8.15 -6.15
CA TYR A 164 -4.36 -8.18 -6.95
C TYR A 164 -3.86 -9.60 -7.24
N GLY A 165 -4.62 -10.63 -6.85
CA GLY A 165 -4.28 -12.03 -7.02
C GLY A 165 -2.92 -12.39 -6.43
N VAL A 166 -2.56 -11.83 -5.28
CA VAL A 166 -1.24 -12.04 -4.65
C VAL A 166 -1.25 -13.34 -3.82
N PRO A 167 -0.37 -14.31 -4.12
CA PRO A 167 -0.16 -15.50 -3.28
C PRO A 167 0.23 -15.16 -1.85
N ARG A 168 -0.37 -15.88 -0.91
CA ARG A 168 -0.32 -15.60 0.53
C ARG A 168 0.11 -16.85 1.29
N ILE A 169 1.07 -16.70 2.21
CA ILE A 169 1.31 -17.67 3.29
C ILE A 169 0.88 -17.05 4.63
N VAL A 170 0.50 -17.86 5.61
CA VAL A 170 0.09 -17.39 6.94
C VAL A 170 1.09 -17.85 7.99
N TYR A 171 1.41 -16.97 8.93
CA TYR A 171 2.20 -17.25 10.12
C TYR A 171 1.40 -16.89 11.37
N VAL A 172 0.96 -17.93 12.10
CA VAL A 172 0.33 -17.78 13.41
C VAL A 172 1.43 -17.57 14.45
N ASN A 173 1.63 -16.30 14.79
CA ASN A 173 2.65 -15.80 15.70
C ASN A 173 2.14 -15.75 17.15
N LYS A 174 3.05 -15.47 18.08
CA LYS A 174 2.79 -15.32 19.51
C LYS A 174 2.16 -16.54 20.18
N MET A 175 2.52 -17.75 19.72
CA MET A 175 2.17 -19.02 20.36
C MET A 175 2.78 -19.21 21.77
N ASP A 176 3.52 -18.22 22.28
CA ASP A 176 4.00 -18.12 23.67
C ASP A 176 3.01 -17.42 24.62
N LYS A 177 1.96 -16.77 24.10
CA LYS A 177 0.92 -16.11 24.92
C LYS A 177 -0.04 -17.12 25.55
N MET A 178 -0.49 -16.81 26.77
CA MET A 178 -1.69 -17.45 27.33
C MET A 178 -2.90 -17.20 26.43
N GLY A 179 -3.69 -18.25 26.18
CA GLY A 179 -4.84 -18.20 25.28
C GLY A 179 -4.50 -18.26 23.79
N ALA A 180 -3.23 -18.50 23.41
CA ALA A 180 -2.87 -18.75 22.02
C ALA A 180 -3.36 -20.14 21.58
N ASP A 181 -4.22 -20.16 20.56
CA ASP A 181 -4.84 -21.38 20.02
C ASP A 181 -4.65 -21.43 18.50
N TYR A 182 -3.87 -22.41 18.05
CA TYR A 182 -3.56 -22.60 16.64
C TYR A 182 -4.75 -23.16 15.86
N GLU A 183 -5.47 -24.14 16.41
CA GLU A 183 -6.57 -24.81 15.69
C GLU A 183 -7.77 -23.87 15.54
N ARG A 184 -8.09 -23.10 16.59
CA ARG A 184 -9.06 -22.00 16.51
C ARG A 184 -8.61 -20.97 15.47
N THR A 185 -7.36 -20.52 15.48
CA THR A 185 -6.87 -19.52 14.51
C THR A 185 -6.94 -20.05 13.06
N VAL A 186 -6.65 -21.33 12.83
CA VAL A 186 -6.81 -21.97 11.51
C VAL A 186 -8.28 -22.03 11.07
N LYS A 187 -9.19 -22.38 11.98
CA LYS A 187 -10.64 -22.34 11.72
C LYS A 187 -11.10 -20.92 11.38
N GLU A 188 -10.67 -19.93 12.16
CA GLU A 188 -10.96 -18.52 11.91
C GLU A 188 -10.44 -18.03 10.55
N ILE A 189 -9.29 -18.51 10.06
CA ILE A 189 -8.83 -18.18 8.69
C ILE A 189 -9.84 -18.66 7.65
N ALA A 190 -10.32 -19.91 7.74
CA ALA A 190 -11.28 -20.44 6.80
C ALA A 190 -12.60 -19.64 6.80
N GLU A 191 -13.13 -19.36 7.99
CA GLU A 191 -14.46 -18.73 8.15
C GLU A 191 -14.44 -17.20 7.94
N LYS A 192 -13.39 -16.52 8.40
CA LYS A 192 -13.34 -15.04 8.45
C LYS A 192 -12.57 -14.42 7.28
N LEU A 193 -11.78 -15.19 6.53
CA LEU A 193 -11.03 -14.71 5.36
C LEU A 193 -11.54 -15.33 4.04
N GLY A 194 -11.95 -16.60 4.03
CA GLY A 194 -12.88 -17.21 3.07
C GLY A 194 -12.45 -17.38 1.60
N ASP A 195 -11.48 -16.62 1.09
CA ASP A 195 -11.09 -16.65 -0.34
C ASP A 195 -9.98 -17.67 -0.67
N LEU A 196 -9.29 -18.20 0.34
CA LEU A 196 -8.24 -19.23 0.21
C LEU A 196 -8.47 -20.31 1.25
N GLN A 197 -8.29 -21.57 0.85
CA GLN A 197 -8.32 -22.71 1.78
C GLN A 197 -7.04 -22.69 2.66
N PRO A 198 -7.13 -22.59 4.00
CA PRO A 198 -5.97 -22.75 4.85
C PRO A 198 -5.50 -24.21 4.85
N VAL A 199 -4.20 -24.39 4.66
CA VAL A 199 -3.53 -25.69 4.60
C VAL A 199 -2.39 -25.71 5.62
N CYS A 200 -2.56 -26.49 6.69
CA CYS A 200 -1.56 -26.60 7.75
C CYS A 200 -0.33 -27.34 7.24
N VAL A 201 0.79 -26.63 7.07
CA VAL A 201 2.09 -27.25 6.76
C VAL A 201 2.92 -27.51 8.01
N GLN A 202 2.60 -26.83 9.11
CA GLN A 202 3.19 -27.04 10.43
C GLN A 202 2.14 -27.09 11.54
N MET A 203 2.54 -27.59 12.72
CA MET A 203 1.76 -27.54 13.97
C MET A 203 2.67 -27.20 15.16
N PRO A 204 2.19 -26.46 16.17
CA PRO A 204 3.00 -26.09 17.33
C PRO A 204 3.13 -27.25 18.33
N ILE A 205 4.28 -27.35 18.99
CA ILE A 205 4.51 -28.29 20.09
C ILE A 205 4.43 -27.51 21.40
N MET A 206 3.31 -27.64 22.09
CA MET A 206 3.09 -27.03 23.41
C MET A 206 3.57 -27.95 24.53
N ARG A 207 4.24 -27.39 25.53
CA ARG A 207 4.60 -28.03 26.82
C ARG A 207 4.34 -27.01 27.93
N GLU A 208 3.55 -27.37 28.94
CA GLU A 208 3.21 -26.48 30.07
C GLU A 208 2.74 -25.08 29.60
N ASP A 209 1.81 -25.08 28.64
CA ASP A 209 1.24 -23.88 27.98
C ASP A 209 2.25 -22.94 27.31
N ARG A 210 3.47 -23.43 27.01
CA ARG A 210 4.50 -22.72 26.25
C ARG A 210 4.85 -23.45 24.96
N ILE A 211 5.11 -22.70 23.90
CA ILE A 211 5.68 -23.26 22.68
C ILE A 211 7.13 -23.73 22.92
N TRP A 212 7.38 -25.01 22.67
CA TRP A 212 8.70 -25.66 22.79
C TRP A 212 9.37 -25.87 21.42
N GLY A 213 8.56 -26.03 20.37
CA GLY A 213 9.02 -26.28 19.00
C GLY A 213 7.86 -26.33 18.03
N VAL A 214 8.13 -26.77 16.80
CA VAL A 214 7.10 -26.97 15.76
C VAL A 214 7.34 -28.28 15.03
N VAL A 215 6.26 -28.84 14.49
CA VAL A 215 6.27 -30.04 13.66
C VAL A 215 6.23 -29.62 12.20
N ASP A 216 7.10 -30.20 11.39
CA ASP A 216 7.01 -30.15 9.92
C ASP A 216 6.25 -31.39 9.43
N LEU A 217 5.00 -31.18 9.00
CA LEU A 217 4.13 -32.24 8.48
C LEU A 217 4.57 -32.76 7.11
N ILE A 218 5.38 -31.99 6.37
CA ILE A 218 5.84 -32.29 5.01
C ILE A 218 7.07 -33.20 5.05
N GLY A 219 8.09 -32.80 5.82
CA GLY A 219 9.33 -33.54 5.99
C GLY A 219 9.27 -34.72 6.97
N LYS A 220 8.16 -34.89 7.72
CA LYS A 220 8.07 -35.78 8.90
C LYS A 220 9.17 -35.49 9.93
N LYS A 221 9.30 -34.22 10.30
CA LYS A 221 10.32 -33.74 11.25
C LYS A 221 9.73 -32.98 12.42
N THR A 222 10.44 -32.99 13.53
CA THR A 222 10.24 -32.10 14.69
C THR A 222 11.40 -31.11 14.73
N LEU A 223 11.07 -29.83 14.84
CA LEU A 223 12.02 -28.72 14.91
C LEU A 223 11.95 -28.13 16.32
N HIS A 224 13.11 -28.02 16.98
CA HIS A 224 13.23 -27.34 18.27
C HIS A 224 14.46 -26.43 18.32
N TRP A 225 14.40 -25.41 19.17
CA TRP A 225 15.42 -24.37 19.28
C TRP A 225 16.11 -24.52 20.65
N SER A 226 17.41 -24.81 20.64
CA SER A 226 18.25 -24.96 21.85
C SER A 226 18.81 -23.63 22.35
N ASP A 227 19.07 -22.70 21.43
CA ASP A 227 19.68 -21.39 21.68
C ASP A 227 18.63 -20.32 22.00
N PRO A 228 18.79 -19.51 23.07
CA PRO A 228 17.94 -18.36 23.34
C PRO A 228 17.89 -17.29 22.22
N GLN A 229 18.92 -17.17 21.38
CA GLN A 229 18.89 -16.32 20.17
C GLN A 229 18.29 -17.03 18.94
N GLY A 230 17.80 -18.26 19.12
CA GLY A 230 17.15 -19.08 18.10
C GLY A 230 18.01 -19.47 16.91
N ARG A 231 19.34 -19.34 16.95
CA ARG A 231 20.20 -19.59 15.77
C ARG A 231 20.35 -21.06 15.41
N GLU A 232 20.39 -21.93 16.42
CA GLU A 232 20.53 -23.38 16.24
C GLU A 232 19.14 -24.02 16.22
N VAL A 233 18.75 -24.52 15.04
CA VAL A 233 17.55 -25.34 14.85
C VAL A 233 17.98 -26.79 14.84
N ILE A 234 17.45 -27.58 15.77
CA ILE A 234 17.70 -29.01 15.85
C ILE A 234 16.51 -29.72 15.20
N GLU A 235 16.79 -30.40 14.09
CA GLU A 235 15.82 -31.24 13.39
C GLU A 235 15.93 -32.70 13.88
N THR A 236 14.81 -33.31 14.23
CA THR A 236 14.73 -34.75 14.55
C THR A 236 13.62 -35.38 13.72
N ASP A 237 13.91 -36.47 13.03
CA ASP A 237 12.91 -37.25 12.29
C ASP A 237 11.87 -37.83 13.28
N TRP A 238 10.64 -38.09 12.82
CA TRP A 238 9.59 -38.67 13.66
C TRP A 238 9.95 -40.10 14.09
N ASP A 239 9.83 -40.38 15.39
CA ASP A 239 9.75 -41.74 15.93
C ASP A 239 8.31 -42.27 15.90
N ASN A 240 8.08 -43.49 16.38
CA ASN A 240 6.76 -44.12 16.37
C ASN A 240 5.71 -43.33 17.18
N ASP A 241 6.12 -42.70 18.28
CA ASP A 241 5.23 -41.93 19.15
C ASP A 241 4.86 -40.58 18.51
N ALA A 242 5.81 -39.94 17.82
CA ALA A 242 5.57 -38.75 17.02
C ALA A 242 4.70 -39.05 15.80
N ASP A 243 4.93 -40.16 15.07
CA ASP A 243 4.11 -40.53 13.92
C ASP A 243 2.66 -40.79 14.35
N ALA A 244 2.44 -41.56 15.43
CA ALA A 244 1.11 -41.78 16.00
C ALA A 244 0.40 -40.46 16.41
N ARG A 245 1.14 -39.46 16.89
CA ARG A 245 0.60 -38.16 17.30
C ARG A 245 0.29 -37.21 16.14
N TRP A 246 1.12 -37.19 15.09
CA TRP A 246 1.09 -36.17 14.04
C TRP A 246 0.59 -36.67 12.68
N ALA A 247 0.51 -38.00 12.47
CA ALA A 247 -0.06 -38.58 11.26
C ALA A 247 -1.47 -38.07 10.91
N PRO A 248 -2.42 -37.87 11.86
CA PRO A 248 -3.74 -37.32 11.53
C PRO A 248 -3.69 -35.93 10.86
N GLY A 249 -2.77 -35.06 11.33
CA GLY A 249 -2.55 -33.75 10.72
C GLY A 249 -1.96 -33.84 9.31
N ARG A 250 -1.04 -34.79 9.09
CA ARG A 250 -0.48 -35.06 7.75
C ARG A 250 -1.51 -35.69 6.79
N ILE A 251 -2.36 -36.59 7.26
CA ILE A 251 -3.44 -37.19 6.46
C ILE A 251 -4.40 -36.09 5.99
N LYS A 252 -4.86 -35.23 6.91
CA LYS A 252 -5.71 -34.08 6.56
C LYS A 252 -5.05 -33.14 5.54
N LEU A 253 -3.75 -32.87 5.68
CA LEU A 253 -2.96 -32.11 4.69
C LEU A 253 -2.98 -32.81 3.31
N MET A 254 -2.81 -34.12 3.26
CA MET A 254 -2.83 -34.89 2.00
C MET A 254 -4.22 -34.89 1.35
N GLU A 255 -5.28 -35.08 2.12
CA GLU A 255 -6.68 -35.00 1.66
C GLU A 255 -6.99 -33.61 1.06
N GLN A 256 -6.68 -32.52 1.79
CA GLN A 256 -6.90 -31.15 1.31
C GLN A 256 -6.14 -30.80 0.03
N LEU A 257 -4.98 -31.41 -0.22
CA LEU A 257 -4.22 -31.23 -1.47
C LEU A 257 -4.82 -32.05 -2.62
N ALA A 258 -5.28 -33.27 -2.33
CA ALA A 258 -5.93 -34.15 -3.30
C ALA A 258 -7.27 -33.58 -3.79
N ASP A 259 -8.02 -32.88 -2.93
CA ASP A 259 -9.27 -32.20 -3.30
C ASP A 259 -9.08 -31.01 -4.28
N LEU A 260 -7.85 -30.47 -4.42
CA LEU A 260 -7.59 -29.21 -5.11
C LEU A 260 -6.59 -29.29 -6.29
N ASP A 261 -5.80 -30.35 -6.36
CA ASP A 261 -4.74 -30.60 -7.37
C ASP A 261 -4.87 -32.02 -7.96
N ASP A 262 -5.48 -32.12 -9.15
CA ASP A 262 -5.71 -33.39 -9.85
C ASP A 262 -4.43 -34.23 -10.01
N ALA A 263 -3.28 -33.58 -10.28
CA ALA A 263 -2.00 -34.25 -10.45
C ALA A 263 -1.40 -34.76 -9.13
N PHE A 264 -1.88 -34.26 -7.99
CA PHE A 264 -1.59 -34.85 -6.68
C PHE A 264 -2.60 -35.96 -6.33
N LEU A 265 -3.89 -35.78 -6.67
CA LEU A 265 -4.94 -36.78 -6.48
C LEU A 265 -4.62 -38.11 -7.16
N GLU A 266 -4.24 -38.10 -8.45
CA GLU A 266 -3.85 -39.32 -9.19
C GLU A 266 -2.79 -40.12 -8.43
N LYS A 267 -1.72 -39.44 -8.00
CA LYS A 267 -0.61 -40.06 -7.26
C LYS A 267 -1.01 -40.53 -5.84
N TYR A 268 -1.94 -39.84 -5.20
CA TYR A 268 -2.47 -40.23 -3.89
C TYR A 268 -3.38 -41.45 -3.97
N LEU A 269 -4.15 -41.60 -5.05
CA LEU A 269 -5.01 -42.76 -5.30
C LEU A 269 -4.23 -44.02 -5.68
N ASP A 270 -3.09 -43.89 -6.37
CA ASP A 270 -2.21 -45.01 -6.71
C ASP A 270 -1.62 -45.70 -5.47
N ASP A 271 -0.92 -44.95 -4.61
CA ASP A 271 -0.47 -45.41 -3.29
C ASP A 271 -0.12 -44.20 -2.38
N PRO A 272 -0.91 -43.94 -1.31
CA PRO A 272 -0.63 -42.91 -0.32
C PRO A 272 0.76 -43.00 0.32
N HIS A 273 1.35 -44.19 0.41
CA HIS A 273 2.68 -44.40 1.00
C HIS A 273 3.83 -44.00 0.07
N LEU A 274 3.59 -43.86 -1.24
CA LEU A 274 4.57 -43.38 -2.21
C LEU A 274 4.63 -41.85 -2.32
N VAL A 275 3.76 -41.12 -1.60
CA VAL A 275 3.75 -39.65 -1.58
C VAL A 275 4.91 -39.12 -0.72
N THR A 276 5.92 -38.57 -1.40
CA THR A 276 7.12 -38.01 -0.75
C THR A 276 6.89 -36.57 -0.29
N GLY A 277 7.76 -36.06 0.60
CA GLY A 277 7.75 -34.64 0.97
C GLY A 277 7.88 -33.69 -0.22
N LYS A 278 8.61 -34.08 -1.29
CA LYS A 278 8.75 -33.27 -2.51
C LYS A 278 7.45 -33.17 -3.31
N ASP A 279 6.61 -34.20 -3.28
CA ASP A 279 5.32 -34.20 -3.96
C ASP A 279 4.37 -33.22 -3.27
N LEU A 280 4.34 -33.24 -1.93
CA LEU A 280 3.63 -32.25 -1.11
C LEU A 280 4.13 -30.83 -1.37
N GLU A 281 5.45 -30.57 -1.31
CA GLU A 281 6.02 -29.24 -1.60
C GLU A 281 5.62 -28.73 -2.99
N SER A 282 5.61 -29.64 -3.99
CA SER A 282 5.25 -29.31 -5.37
C SER A 282 3.76 -28.95 -5.52
N ALA A 283 2.87 -29.74 -4.91
CA ALA A 283 1.43 -29.48 -4.91
C ALA A 283 1.10 -28.18 -4.16
N ILE A 284 1.66 -28.00 -2.95
CA ILE A 284 1.50 -26.77 -2.16
C ILE A 284 1.98 -25.55 -2.97
N ARG A 285 3.14 -25.63 -3.63
CA ARG A 285 3.63 -24.53 -4.49
C ARG A 285 2.65 -24.25 -5.63
N ARG A 286 2.22 -25.25 -6.40
CA ARG A 286 1.26 -25.07 -7.52
C ARG A 286 -0.01 -24.38 -7.06
N LEU A 287 -0.63 -24.86 -5.99
CA LEU A 287 -1.88 -24.31 -5.45
C LEU A 287 -1.72 -22.91 -4.83
N THR A 288 -0.55 -22.61 -4.25
CA THR A 288 -0.21 -21.28 -3.72
C THR A 288 -0.07 -20.28 -4.89
N LEU A 289 0.65 -20.67 -5.95
CA LEU A 289 0.79 -19.85 -7.18
C LEU A 289 -0.55 -19.60 -7.89
N GLN A 290 -1.44 -20.59 -7.89
CA GLN A 290 -2.81 -20.47 -8.40
C GLN A 290 -3.76 -19.66 -7.50
N THR A 291 -3.29 -19.17 -6.35
CA THR A 291 -4.13 -18.49 -5.34
C THR A 291 -5.39 -19.31 -4.96
N LYS A 292 -5.21 -20.61 -4.69
CA LYS A 292 -6.27 -21.51 -4.17
C LYS A 292 -6.13 -21.78 -2.67
N ILE A 293 -4.89 -21.89 -2.18
CA ILE A 293 -4.58 -22.22 -0.79
C ILE A 293 -3.73 -21.14 -0.12
N ALA A 294 -3.76 -21.13 1.21
CA ALA A 294 -2.85 -20.39 2.05
C ALA A 294 -2.08 -21.37 2.97
N PRO A 295 -0.78 -21.63 2.73
CA PRO A 295 0.04 -22.46 3.62
C PRO A 295 0.17 -21.81 5.00
N VAL A 296 -0.19 -22.54 6.06
CA VAL A 296 -0.19 -22.04 7.44
C VAL A 296 0.99 -22.62 8.23
N LEU A 297 1.80 -21.70 8.77
CA LEU A 297 2.91 -21.93 9.69
C LEU A 297 2.59 -21.35 11.07
N CYS A 298 3.37 -21.72 12.08
CA CYS A 298 3.19 -21.25 13.45
C CYS A 298 4.53 -20.97 14.16
N GLY A 299 4.51 -20.14 15.21
CA GLY A 299 5.69 -19.92 16.05
C GLY A 299 5.52 -18.78 17.04
N SER A 300 6.66 -18.30 17.55
CA SER A 300 6.74 -17.03 18.26
C SER A 300 8.01 -16.29 17.89
N SER A 301 7.85 -15.14 17.25
CA SER A 301 8.95 -14.23 16.96
C SER A 301 9.52 -13.57 18.21
N PHE A 302 8.81 -13.60 19.35
CA PHE A 302 9.32 -13.09 20.62
C PHE A 302 10.30 -14.09 21.25
N THR A 303 9.93 -15.38 21.33
CA THR A 303 10.80 -16.45 21.85
C THR A 303 11.75 -17.05 20.79
N ASN A 304 11.88 -16.40 19.64
CA ASN A 304 12.80 -16.76 18.55
C ASN A 304 12.52 -18.11 17.86
N ILE A 305 11.28 -18.62 17.96
CA ILE A 305 10.83 -19.93 17.44
C ILE A 305 10.00 -19.76 16.15
N GLY A 306 10.28 -20.58 15.13
CA GLY A 306 9.46 -20.74 13.93
C GLY A 306 9.72 -19.75 12.77
N VAL A 307 10.55 -18.71 12.94
CA VAL A 307 10.79 -17.71 11.89
C VAL A 307 11.62 -18.25 10.72
N GLN A 308 12.60 -19.12 10.95
CA GLN A 308 13.39 -19.72 9.85
C GLN A 308 12.54 -20.62 8.94
N PRO A 309 11.62 -21.47 9.46
CA PRO A 309 10.59 -22.10 8.63
C PRO A 309 9.76 -21.15 7.77
N VAL A 310 9.44 -19.94 8.25
CA VAL A 310 8.74 -18.92 7.44
C VAL A 310 9.62 -18.41 6.31
N LEU A 311 10.91 -18.17 6.54
CA LEU A 311 11.88 -17.82 5.49
C LEU A 311 12.04 -18.95 4.45
N ASP A 312 12.01 -20.20 4.90
CA ASP A 312 12.00 -21.37 3.99
C ASP A 312 10.71 -21.44 3.17
N ALA A 313 9.55 -21.21 3.79
CA ALA A 313 8.26 -21.18 3.11
C ALA A 313 8.14 -20.04 2.08
N ILE A 314 8.73 -18.87 2.36
CA ILE A 314 8.86 -17.77 1.38
C ILE A 314 9.59 -18.27 0.12
N VAL A 315 10.72 -18.95 0.28
CA VAL A 315 11.49 -19.45 -0.87
C VAL A 315 10.74 -20.59 -1.59
N LYS A 316 10.17 -21.54 -0.84
CA LYS A 316 9.51 -22.75 -1.36
C LYS A 316 8.15 -22.50 -2.02
N TYR A 317 7.31 -21.63 -1.47
CA TYR A 317 5.89 -21.54 -1.88
C TYR A 317 5.51 -20.22 -2.55
N LEU A 318 6.17 -19.10 -2.22
CA LEU A 318 5.88 -17.82 -2.88
C LEU A 318 6.54 -17.74 -4.27
N PRO A 319 5.94 -16.99 -5.21
CA PRO A 319 6.44 -16.81 -6.57
C PRO A 319 7.73 -16.01 -6.65
N SER A 320 8.50 -16.30 -7.69
CA SER A 320 9.44 -15.36 -8.31
C SER A 320 8.72 -14.37 -9.24
N PRO A 321 9.35 -13.23 -9.59
CA PRO A 321 8.81 -12.28 -10.57
C PRO A 321 8.38 -12.93 -11.89
N SER A 322 9.14 -13.90 -12.40
CA SER A 322 8.89 -14.58 -13.67
C SER A 322 7.71 -15.57 -13.61
N GLU A 323 7.23 -15.91 -12.41
CA GLU A 323 6.01 -16.71 -12.20
C GLU A 323 4.76 -15.84 -11.99
N ARG A 324 4.90 -14.50 -12.03
CA ARG A 324 3.77 -13.56 -12.00
C ARG A 324 3.42 -13.11 -13.42
N PRO A 325 2.12 -12.98 -13.75
CA PRO A 325 1.73 -12.34 -15.01
C PRO A 325 2.15 -10.86 -15.01
N LEU A 326 2.58 -10.35 -16.16
CA LEU A 326 2.85 -8.92 -16.31
C LEU A 326 1.59 -8.10 -15.95
N PRO A 327 1.74 -6.95 -15.27
CA PRO A 327 0.62 -6.09 -14.94
C PRO A 327 -0.02 -5.55 -16.22
N LYS A 328 -1.36 -5.52 -16.25
CA LYS A 328 -2.12 -5.00 -17.40
C LYS A 328 -1.78 -3.54 -17.65
N VAL A 329 -1.33 -3.26 -18.87
CA VAL A 329 -1.27 -1.93 -19.48
C VAL A 329 -2.69 -1.56 -19.98
N ASN A 330 -2.89 -0.33 -20.45
CA ASN A 330 -4.13 0.11 -21.08
C ASN A 330 -4.61 -0.83 -22.20
N GLN A 331 -5.94 -0.92 -22.36
CA GLN A 331 -6.64 -2.07 -22.98
C GLN A 331 -6.16 -2.50 -24.37
N ASP A 332 -5.57 -1.58 -25.15
CA ASP A 332 -5.16 -1.80 -26.54
C ASP A 332 -3.65 -2.10 -26.72
N VAL A 333 -2.85 -2.15 -25.65
CA VAL A 333 -1.38 -2.25 -25.73
C VAL A 333 -0.86 -3.62 -25.26
N VAL A 334 -0.46 -4.45 -26.23
CA VAL A 334 0.33 -5.66 -25.97
C VAL A 334 1.78 -5.26 -25.67
N TRP A 335 2.21 -5.45 -24.42
CA TRP A 335 3.60 -5.24 -24.03
C TRP A 335 4.49 -6.45 -24.37
N LYS A 336 5.80 -6.22 -24.40
CA LYS A 336 6.81 -7.27 -24.58
C LYS A 336 7.83 -7.23 -23.45
N ASP A 337 8.24 -8.40 -22.98
CA ASP A 337 9.12 -8.58 -21.83
C ASP A 337 10.52 -7.96 -22.01
N ASP A 338 10.93 -7.70 -23.27
CA ASP A 338 12.20 -7.04 -23.62
C ASP A 338 12.19 -5.52 -23.43
N ARG A 339 11.02 -4.88 -23.32
CA ARG A 339 10.85 -3.43 -23.24
C ARG A 339 10.69 -2.94 -21.80
N LEU A 340 11.28 -1.78 -21.50
CA LEU A 340 11.31 -1.23 -20.16
C LEU A 340 9.91 -0.82 -19.68
N LEU A 341 9.40 -1.56 -18.70
CA LEU A 341 8.15 -1.27 -17.99
C LEU A 341 8.43 -1.27 -16.49
N ALA A 342 8.29 -0.11 -15.86
CA ALA A 342 8.46 0.06 -14.44
C ALA A 342 7.34 0.90 -13.82
N LEU A 343 7.09 0.71 -12.53
CA LEU A 343 6.13 1.48 -11.74
C LEU A 343 6.86 2.18 -10.60
N ALA A 344 6.75 3.50 -10.52
CA ALA A 344 7.12 4.25 -9.32
C ALA A 344 6.10 3.95 -8.22
N PHE A 345 6.53 3.37 -7.11
CA PHE A 345 5.61 2.93 -6.03
C PHE A 345 5.87 3.58 -4.68
N LYS A 346 7.02 4.24 -4.52
CA LYS A 346 7.31 5.13 -3.39
C LYS A 346 8.20 6.26 -3.88
N VAL A 347 7.91 7.49 -3.44
CA VAL A 347 8.79 8.64 -3.58
C VAL A 347 9.13 9.12 -2.18
N VAL A 348 10.40 9.48 -1.95
CA VAL A 348 10.89 9.97 -0.65
C VAL A 348 11.90 11.10 -0.90
N HIS A 349 11.79 12.20 -0.17
CA HIS A 349 12.79 13.24 -0.14
C HIS A 349 13.89 12.97 0.90
N ASP A 350 15.15 12.93 0.45
CA ASP A 350 16.35 12.84 1.29
C ASP A 350 17.09 14.19 1.31
N GLU A 351 17.49 14.67 2.50
CA GLU A 351 18.11 15.99 2.66
C GLU A 351 19.43 16.17 1.88
N GLN A 352 20.18 15.10 1.64
CA GLN A 352 21.48 15.15 0.94
C GLN A 352 21.37 14.82 -0.55
N ARG A 353 20.40 13.99 -0.93
CA ARG A 353 20.28 13.39 -2.26
C ARG A 353 19.10 13.93 -3.07
N GLY A 354 18.15 14.62 -2.43
CA GLY A 354 16.90 15.09 -3.03
C GLY A 354 15.89 13.95 -3.20
N LEU A 355 15.07 14.03 -4.26
CA LEU A 355 14.01 13.05 -4.53
C LEU A 355 14.57 11.67 -4.93
N LEU A 356 14.28 10.67 -4.10
CA LEU A 356 14.49 9.25 -4.32
C LEU A 356 13.19 8.61 -4.80
N VAL A 357 13.18 8.11 -6.04
CA VAL A 357 12.01 7.43 -6.62
C VAL A 357 12.26 5.93 -6.67
N PHE A 358 11.50 5.17 -5.87
CA PHE A 358 11.55 3.72 -5.81
C PHE A 358 10.67 3.15 -6.93
N VAL A 359 11.28 2.35 -7.80
CA VAL A 359 10.61 1.75 -8.96
C VAL A 359 10.69 0.22 -8.93
N ARG A 360 9.57 -0.41 -9.25
CA ARG A 360 9.46 -1.85 -9.52
C ARG A 360 9.64 -2.06 -11.03
N VAL A 361 10.67 -2.79 -11.45
CA VAL A 361 10.88 -3.13 -12.87
C VAL A 361 10.14 -4.44 -13.17
N TYR A 362 9.15 -4.39 -14.05
CA TYR A 362 8.36 -5.56 -14.47
C TYR A 362 8.90 -6.21 -15.74
N ALA A 363 9.37 -5.40 -16.70
CA ALA A 363 9.93 -5.86 -17.97
C ALA A 363 11.11 -4.99 -18.41
N GLY A 364 11.96 -5.53 -19.28
CA GLY A 364 13.14 -4.86 -19.83
C GLY A 364 14.25 -4.59 -18.82
N VAL A 365 15.11 -3.62 -19.15
CA VAL A 365 16.28 -3.23 -18.35
C VAL A 365 16.32 -1.71 -18.16
N LEU A 366 16.39 -1.29 -16.90
CA LEU A 366 16.47 0.11 -16.47
C LEU A 366 17.94 0.52 -16.32
N SER A 367 18.46 1.39 -17.18
CA SER A 367 19.85 1.87 -17.14
C SER A 367 19.97 3.39 -16.98
N THR A 368 21.04 3.85 -16.32
CA THR A 368 21.44 5.27 -16.20
C THR A 368 21.60 5.99 -17.54
N ARG A 369 21.81 5.24 -18.63
CA ARG A 369 22.00 5.78 -19.99
C ARG A 369 20.67 6.01 -20.73
N THR A 370 19.57 5.43 -20.25
CA THR A 370 18.27 5.47 -20.91
C THR A 370 17.53 6.78 -20.62
N MET A 371 16.98 7.42 -21.66
CA MET A 371 16.05 8.54 -21.51
C MET A 371 14.68 7.98 -21.12
N LEU A 372 14.16 8.35 -19.95
CA LEU A 372 12.90 7.80 -19.44
C LEU A 372 11.72 8.68 -19.85
N ARG A 373 10.55 8.04 -19.98
CA ARG A 373 9.26 8.68 -20.17
C ARG A 373 8.33 8.28 -19.03
N ASN A 374 7.82 9.28 -18.33
CA ASN A 374 6.70 9.13 -17.42
C ASN A 374 5.42 9.04 -18.27
N GLY A 375 4.86 7.84 -18.41
CA GLY A 375 3.67 7.59 -19.21
C GLY A 375 2.41 8.18 -18.59
N SER A 376 2.30 8.18 -17.26
CA SER A 376 1.16 8.76 -16.54
C SER A 376 1.01 10.27 -16.78
N ARG A 377 2.13 11.00 -16.83
CA ARG A 377 2.15 12.46 -17.06
C ARG A 377 2.55 12.89 -18.49
N ASN A 378 2.97 11.96 -19.34
CA ASN A 378 3.50 12.22 -20.68
C ASN A 378 4.74 13.15 -20.71
N ILE A 379 5.61 13.06 -19.69
CA ILE A 379 6.82 13.90 -19.53
C ILE A 379 8.09 13.07 -19.72
N ARG A 380 9.13 13.68 -20.31
CA ARG A 380 10.49 13.11 -20.41
C ARG A 380 11.30 13.44 -19.17
N GLU A 381 11.86 12.43 -18.51
CA GLU A 381 12.67 12.59 -17.30
C GLU A 381 13.93 11.73 -17.36
N ARG A 382 15.05 12.19 -16.79
CA ARG A 382 16.34 11.47 -16.85
C ARG A 382 16.81 11.10 -15.45
N ALA A 383 17.01 9.80 -15.22
CA ALA A 383 17.74 9.35 -14.04
C ALA A 383 19.22 9.77 -14.14
N THR A 384 19.73 10.46 -13.12
CA THR A 384 21.16 10.78 -12.98
C THR A 384 21.93 9.59 -12.44
N LYS A 385 21.31 8.81 -11.55
CA LYS A 385 21.82 7.56 -10.97
C LYS A 385 20.70 6.54 -10.85
N VAL A 386 21.07 5.26 -11.00
CA VAL A 386 20.25 4.10 -10.66
C VAL A 386 20.95 3.43 -9.49
N MET A 387 20.20 3.09 -8.44
CA MET A 387 20.72 2.45 -7.24
C MET A 387 19.89 1.23 -6.89
N THR A 388 20.50 0.22 -6.26
CA THR A 388 19.81 -0.86 -5.58
C THR A 388 19.85 -0.65 -4.06
N ILE A 389 18.82 -1.13 -3.36
CA ILE A 389 18.75 -1.07 -1.90
C ILE A 389 19.34 -2.36 -1.33
N HIS A 390 20.32 -2.23 -0.44
CA HIS A 390 20.90 -3.34 0.29
C HIS A 390 20.89 -3.01 1.79
N ALA A 391 20.09 -3.78 2.56
CA ALA A 391 19.62 -3.37 3.89
C ALA A 391 19.07 -1.93 3.93
N ASN A 392 19.89 -1.00 4.44
CA ASN A 392 19.61 0.42 4.62
C ASN A 392 20.59 1.33 3.85
N GLN A 393 21.37 0.75 2.93
CA GLN A 393 22.33 1.47 2.09
C GLN A 393 21.90 1.41 0.62
N PHE A 394 22.18 2.49 -0.11
CA PHE A 394 21.96 2.56 -1.55
C PHE A 394 23.29 2.34 -2.27
N GLU A 395 23.37 1.32 -3.11
CA GLU A 395 24.54 0.98 -3.92
C GLU A 395 24.28 1.39 -5.37
N GLU A 396 25.18 2.17 -5.99
CA GLU A 396 25.03 2.63 -7.38
C GLU A 396 25.29 1.48 -8.38
N CYS A 397 24.47 1.38 -9.42
CA CYS A 397 24.56 0.34 -10.45
C CYS A 397 24.33 0.93 -11.85
N GLU A 398 24.92 0.32 -12.89
CA GLU A 398 24.75 0.78 -14.28
C GLU A 398 23.35 0.45 -14.85
N ALA A 399 22.78 -0.68 -14.42
CA ALA A 399 21.49 -1.20 -14.88
C ALA A 399 20.83 -2.13 -13.85
N VAL A 400 19.50 -2.21 -13.89
CA VAL A 400 18.66 -3.13 -13.11
C VAL A 400 17.69 -3.84 -14.06
N SER A 401 17.60 -5.17 -13.97
CA SER A 401 16.71 -6.00 -14.79
C SER A 401 15.28 -6.04 -14.23
N ALA A 402 14.36 -6.63 -15.01
CA ALA A 402 13.06 -7.09 -14.55
C ALA A 402 13.14 -7.87 -13.21
N GLY A 403 12.02 -7.90 -12.50
CA GLY A 403 11.89 -8.62 -11.23
C GLY A 403 12.64 -8.03 -10.03
N ASN A 404 13.36 -6.93 -10.21
CA ASN A 404 14.05 -6.20 -9.14
C ASN A 404 13.35 -4.88 -8.77
N VAL A 405 13.81 -4.29 -7.66
CA VAL A 405 13.48 -2.94 -7.21
C VAL A 405 14.71 -2.05 -7.38
N ALA A 406 14.53 -0.86 -7.94
CA ALA A 406 15.58 0.14 -8.10
C ALA A 406 15.16 1.47 -7.45
N VAL A 407 16.13 2.32 -7.17
CA VAL A 407 15.95 3.69 -6.70
C VAL A 407 16.58 4.64 -7.70
N LEU A 408 15.79 5.56 -8.23
CA LEU A 408 16.17 6.54 -9.22
C LEU A 408 16.38 7.90 -8.58
N LEU A 409 17.48 8.56 -8.96
CA LEU A 409 17.79 9.94 -8.59
C LEU A 409 17.62 10.86 -9.80
N GLY A 410 17.16 12.10 -9.56
CA GLY A 410 17.08 13.15 -10.59
C GLY A 410 15.75 13.22 -11.37
N LEU A 411 14.80 12.34 -11.07
CA LEU A 411 13.40 12.53 -11.47
C LEU A 411 12.80 13.68 -10.63
N LYS A 412 12.06 14.58 -11.27
CA LYS A 412 11.54 15.81 -10.65
C LYS A 412 10.02 15.86 -10.56
N ASN A 413 9.34 15.17 -11.47
CA ASN A 413 7.88 15.23 -11.63
C ASN A 413 7.21 13.88 -11.36
N THR A 414 7.97 12.78 -11.31
CA THR A 414 7.46 11.44 -11.03
C THR A 414 6.84 11.38 -9.63
N ARG A 415 5.57 10.97 -9.54
CA ARG A 415 4.83 10.71 -8.30
C ARG A 415 4.72 9.20 -8.06
N THR A 416 4.49 8.83 -6.81
CA THR A 416 4.00 7.50 -6.45
C THR A 416 2.77 7.12 -7.28
N GLY A 417 2.83 5.97 -7.98
CA GLY A 417 1.81 5.48 -8.91
C GLY A 417 2.13 5.67 -10.39
N ASP A 418 3.15 6.46 -10.75
CA ASP A 418 3.47 6.76 -12.16
C ASP A 418 4.13 5.58 -12.90
N THR A 419 3.75 5.40 -14.17
CA THR A 419 4.37 4.42 -15.08
C THR A 419 5.62 5.00 -15.73
N ILE A 420 6.75 4.29 -15.63
CA ILE A 420 8.04 4.67 -16.19
C ILE A 420 8.41 3.70 -17.32
N THR A 421 8.75 4.25 -18.49
CA THR A 421 9.15 3.50 -19.69
C THR A 421 10.36 4.14 -20.38
N ALA A 422 10.94 3.49 -21.39
CA ALA A 422 11.98 4.09 -22.21
C ALA A 422 11.40 4.99 -23.33
N GLU A 423 11.89 6.22 -23.45
CA GLU A 423 11.35 7.22 -24.41
C GLU A 423 11.49 6.79 -25.88
N ASN A 424 12.51 5.99 -26.21
CA ASN A 424 12.71 5.42 -27.56
C ASN A 424 11.67 4.33 -27.90
N GLU A 425 11.13 3.62 -26.92
CA GLU A 425 10.16 2.53 -27.10
C GLU A 425 8.71 3.04 -27.16
N CYS A 426 8.45 4.19 -26.53
CA CYS A 426 7.09 4.73 -26.33
C CYS A 426 6.79 6.02 -27.11
N LYS A 427 7.57 6.41 -28.13
CA LYS A 427 7.47 7.73 -28.78
C LYS A 427 6.04 8.18 -29.15
N ASN A 428 5.20 7.24 -29.59
CA ASN A 428 3.80 7.45 -29.98
C ASN A 428 2.80 6.56 -29.19
N LEU A 429 3.20 5.97 -28.06
CA LEU A 429 2.34 5.09 -27.25
C LEU A 429 2.21 5.67 -25.85
N ASN A 430 0.98 6.03 -25.45
CA ASN A 430 0.70 6.36 -24.06
C ASN A 430 0.59 5.07 -23.25
N VAL A 431 1.69 4.64 -22.67
CA VAL A 431 1.82 3.38 -21.92
C VAL A 431 1.57 3.68 -20.45
N GLN A 432 0.43 3.21 -19.95
CA GLN A 432 0.03 3.39 -18.56
C GLN A 432 -0.39 2.04 -17.98
N LEU A 433 0.30 1.63 -16.92
CA LEU A 433 -0.17 0.54 -16.06
C LEU A 433 -1.42 1.03 -15.32
N ALA A 434 -2.39 0.13 -15.09
CA ALA A 434 -3.64 0.46 -14.39
C ALA A 434 -3.41 1.36 -13.16
N GLY A 435 -4.04 2.55 -13.13
CA GLY A 435 -3.86 3.52 -12.05
C GLY A 435 -4.31 2.96 -10.69
N ILE A 436 -3.82 3.56 -9.62
CA ILE A 436 -4.44 3.35 -8.29
C ILE A 436 -5.59 4.36 -8.21
N ASP A 437 -6.79 3.90 -7.86
CA ASP A 437 -7.90 4.81 -7.61
C ASP A 437 -7.60 5.60 -6.33
N VAL A 438 -7.49 6.92 -6.45
CA VAL A 438 -7.14 7.81 -5.34
C VAL A 438 -8.44 8.42 -4.82
N PRO A 439 -8.95 7.99 -3.66
CA PRO A 439 -10.16 8.57 -3.08
C PRO A 439 -9.99 10.07 -2.84
N GLN A 440 -11.09 10.81 -2.87
CA GLN A 440 -11.03 12.25 -2.64
C GLN A 440 -10.72 12.54 -1.16
N PRO A 441 -9.84 13.52 -0.85
CA PRO A 441 -9.59 13.97 0.51
C PRO A 441 -10.87 14.40 1.21
N VAL A 442 -11.00 14.07 2.49
CA VAL A 442 -12.20 14.33 3.31
C VAL A 442 -11.94 15.27 4.49
N PHE A 443 -10.67 15.51 4.83
CA PHE A 443 -10.24 16.53 5.79
C PHE A 443 -9.39 17.59 5.10
N SER A 444 -9.39 18.81 5.65
CA SER A 444 -8.51 19.89 5.22
C SER A 444 -8.07 20.77 6.39
N CYS A 445 -6.94 21.46 6.25
CA CYS A 445 -6.52 22.54 7.14
C CYS A 445 -5.86 23.67 6.31
N ALA A 446 -5.99 24.91 6.78
CA ALA A 446 -5.20 26.02 6.25
C ALA A 446 -3.72 25.81 6.59
N VAL A 447 -2.82 26.19 5.68
CA VAL A 447 -1.37 26.19 5.90
C VAL A 447 -0.78 27.51 5.40
N GLU A 448 -0.01 28.18 6.26
CA GLU A 448 0.60 29.48 5.96
C GLU A 448 2.06 29.49 6.38
N ALA A 449 2.91 30.22 5.66
CA ALA A 449 4.29 30.40 6.07
C ALA A 449 4.38 31.39 7.25
N GLU A 450 5.23 31.12 8.24
CA GLU A 450 5.44 32.03 9.38
C GLU A 450 6.00 33.40 8.94
N SER A 451 6.63 33.46 7.76
CA SER A 451 7.15 34.69 7.18
C SER A 451 7.09 34.65 5.64
N THR A 452 7.07 35.82 5.00
CA THR A 452 7.13 35.93 3.54
C THR A 452 8.42 35.41 2.93
N SER A 453 9.51 35.25 3.69
CA SER A 453 10.74 34.64 3.19
C SER A 453 10.69 33.10 3.21
N ASP A 454 9.85 32.51 4.06
CA ASP A 454 9.66 31.06 4.15
C ASP A 454 8.60 30.52 3.16
N ASP A 455 7.78 31.40 2.54
CA ASP A 455 6.73 30.97 1.59
C ASP A 455 7.28 30.15 0.40
N SER A 456 8.46 30.52 -0.10
CA SER A 456 9.16 29.76 -1.15
C SER A 456 9.53 28.33 -0.73
N ARG A 457 9.96 28.15 0.52
CA ARG A 457 10.27 26.83 1.10
C ARG A 457 9.01 26.04 1.38
N LEU A 458 7.94 26.70 1.82
CA LEU A 458 6.65 26.06 2.03
C LEU A 458 6.09 25.54 0.71
N GLU A 459 6.19 26.28 -0.39
CA GLU A 459 5.78 25.78 -1.71
C GLU A 459 6.61 24.59 -2.20
N GLU A 460 7.92 24.60 -1.97
CA GLU A 460 8.78 23.46 -2.30
C GLU A 460 8.41 22.23 -1.45
N ALA A 461 8.22 22.41 -0.15
CA ALA A 461 7.83 21.35 0.77
C ALA A 461 6.45 20.76 0.43
N LEU A 462 5.46 21.59 0.12
CA LEU A 462 4.12 21.16 -0.28
C LEU A 462 4.15 20.35 -1.59
N LYS A 463 4.91 20.81 -2.60
CA LYS A 463 5.11 20.07 -3.86
C LYS A 463 5.80 18.71 -3.63
N ILE A 464 6.78 18.64 -2.74
CA ILE A 464 7.42 17.38 -2.34
C ILE A 464 6.40 16.43 -1.72
N ILE A 465 5.61 16.88 -0.73
CA ILE A 465 4.58 16.06 -0.08
C ILE A 465 3.55 15.54 -1.10
N GLU A 466 3.10 16.35 -2.05
CA GLU A 466 2.19 15.88 -3.10
C GLU A 466 2.83 14.83 -4.01
N LEU A 467 4.13 14.92 -4.33
CA LEU A 467 4.85 13.90 -5.10
C LEU A 467 5.02 12.57 -4.34
N GLU A 468 5.20 12.65 -3.02
CA GLU A 468 5.26 11.48 -2.14
C GLU A 468 3.90 10.79 -2.02
N ASP A 469 2.84 11.54 -1.67
CA ASP A 469 1.51 11.00 -1.41
C ASP A 469 0.41 11.47 -2.40
N PRO A 470 -0.04 10.58 -3.31
CA PRO A 470 -1.27 10.71 -4.10
C PRO A 470 -2.52 11.29 -3.43
N SER A 471 -2.77 10.94 -2.17
CA SER A 471 -3.98 11.27 -1.41
C SER A 471 -3.90 12.59 -0.65
N VAL A 472 -2.73 13.24 -0.65
CA VAL A 472 -2.60 14.65 -0.27
C VAL A 472 -2.86 15.53 -1.49
N ARG A 473 -3.63 16.61 -1.30
CA ARG A 473 -3.79 17.68 -2.28
C ARG A 473 -3.64 19.05 -1.63
N VAL A 474 -3.00 19.96 -2.34
CA VAL A 474 -2.81 21.35 -1.94
C VAL A 474 -3.55 22.24 -2.92
N THR A 475 -4.59 22.93 -2.43
CA THR A 475 -5.30 23.97 -3.18
C THR A 475 -4.87 25.35 -2.68
N LYS A 476 -5.10 26.37 -3.50
CA LYS A 476 -4.92 27.77 -3.11
C LYS A 476 -6.24 28.50 -3.35
N ASP A 477 -6.78 29.07 -2.29
CA ASP A 477 -7.98 29.91 -2.32
C ASP A 477 -7.70 31.14 -3.21
N HIS A 478 -8.63 31.44 -4.12
CA HIS A 478 -8.49 32.52 -5.10
C HIS A 478 -8.90 33.90 -4.56
N GLU A 479 -9.70 33.97 -3.49
CA GLU A 479 -10.14 35.22 -2.86
C GLU A 479 -9.21 35.65 -1.72
N THR A 480 -8.79 34.70 -0.86
CA THR A 480 -7.90 34.98 0.28
C THR A 480 -6.41 34.79 -0.06
N GLY A 481 -6.09 33.98 -1.07
CA GLY A 481 -4.72 33.58 -1.38
C GLY A 481 -4.15 32.53 -0.41
N GLN A 482 -4.93 32.06 0.57
CA GLN A 482 -4.52 31.06 1.56
C GLN A 482 -4.31 29.69 0.91
N LYS A 483 -3.33 28.91 1.41
CA LYS A 483 -3.08 27.54 0.95
C LYS A 483 -3.86 26.57 1.84
N GLN A 484 -4.55 25.62 1.24
CA GLN A 484 -5.37 24.62 1.93
C GLN A 484 -4.79 23.23 1.67
N LEU A 485 -4.34 22.57 2.74
CA LEU A 485 -3.79 21.21 2.71
C LEU A 485 -4.92 20.22 3.01
N SER A 486 -5.19 19.31 2.09
CA SER A 486 -6.26 18.31 2.20
C SER A 486 -5.73 16.88 2.23
N GLY A 487 -6.34 16.02 3.04
CA GLY A 487 -5.93 14.63 3.23
C GLY A 487 -7.05 13.67 3.67
N MET A 488 -6.66 12.43 3.95
CA MET A 488 -7.57 11.30 4.21
C MET A 488 -8.09 11.20 5.66
N GLY A 489 -7.39 11.82 6.62
CA GLY A 489 -7.65 11.65 8.05
C GLY A 489 -7.03 12.75 8.89
N GLU A 490 -7.55 12.96 10.11
CA GLU A 490 -6.99 13.90 11.09
C GLU A 490 -5.52 13.57 11.41
N LEU A 491 -5.24 12.30 11.73
CA LEU A 491 -3.89 11.79 11.97
C LEU A 491 -2.98 11.93 10.74
N HIS A 492 -3.52 11.69 9.54
CA HIS A 492 -2.76 11.84 8.31
C HIS A 492 -2.29 13.30 8.15
N LEU A 493 -3.17 14.29 8.33
CA LEU A 493 -2.79 15.70 8.29
C LEU A 493 -1.84 16.11 9.44
N GLU A 494 -2.02 15.56 10.65
CA GLU A 494 -1.11 15.78 11.79
C GLU A 494 0.33 15.36 11.45
N ILE A 495 0.49 14.19 10.81
CA ILE A 495 1.80 13.66 10.39
C ILE A 495 2.37 14.49 9.25
N VAL A 496 1.59 14.80 8.22
CA VAL A 496 2.05 15.62 7.08
C VAL A 496 2.54 16.99 7.56
N GLY A 497 1.81 17.67 8.44
CA GLY A 497 2.22 18.97 8.99
C GLY A 497 3.52 18.90 9.79
N LYS A 498 3.74 17.82 10.56
CA LYS A 498 5.02 17.56 11.24
C LYS A 498 6.15 17.27 10.28
N ARG A 499 5.92 16.56 9.18
CA ARG A 499 6.95 16.31 8.15
C ARG A 499 7.36 17.59 7.42
N ILE A 500 6.41 18.46 7.09
CA ILE A 500 6.68 19.79 6.49
C ILE A 500 7.59 20.62 7.42
N THR A 501 7.24 20.69 8.71
CA THR A 501 7.96 21.55 9.68
C THR A 501 9.28 20.98 10.19
N ARG A 502 9.35 19.66 10.45
CA ARG A 502 10.54 19.00 11.02
C ARG A 502 11.49 18.49 9.94
N ASP A 503 10.98 17.72 8.99
CA ASP A 503 11.81 16.96 8.04
C ASP A 503 12.22 17.86 6.86
N LEU A 504 11.26 18.59 6.28
CA LEU A 504 11.48 19.55 5.19
C LEU A 504 11.86 20.95 5.68
N LYS A 505 11.85 21.18 7.00
CA LYS A 505 12.32 22.41 7.69
C LYS A 505 11.62 23.69 7.21
N ALA A 506 10.40 23.56 6.65
CA ALA A 506 9.59 24.69 6.22
C ALA A 506 8.79 25.25 7.39
N ARG A 507 9.00 26.53 7.72
CA ARG A 507 8.32 27.21 8.82
C ARG A 507 6.89 27.56 8.43
N ALA A 508 5.94 26.78 8.93
CA ALA A 508 4.53 26.95 8.62
C ALA A 508 3.64 26.76 9.84
N SER A 509 2.61 27.61 9.93
CA SER A 509 1.48 27.44 10.83
C SER A 509 0.39 26.60 10.15
N PHE A 510 -0.32 25.81 10.94
CA PHE A 510 -1.46 25.01 10.50
C PHE A 510 -2.72 25.48 11.23
N GLY A 511 -3.79 25.70 10.48
CA GLY A 511 -5.11 25.95 11.02
C GLY A 511 -5.71 24.70 11.67
N GLN A 512 -6.89 24.84 12.28
CA GLN A 512 -7.64 23.68 12.77
C GLN A 512 -8.01 22.76 11.61
N ILE A 513 -7.97 21.45 11.86
CA ILE A 513 -8.42 20.44 10.89
C ILE A 513 -9.95 20.49 10.83
N GLN A 514 -10.47 20.68 9.63
CA GLN A 514 -11.90 20.78 9.31
C GLN A 514 -12.29 19.74 8.28
N ILE A 515 -13.59 19.46 8.18
CA ILE A 515 -14.15 18.54 7.19
C ILE A 515 -14.24 19.26 5.85
N ALA A 516 -13.80 18.60 4.78
CA ALA A 516 -13.91 19.10 3.42
C ALA A 516 -15.35 18.95 2.90
N TYR A 517 -16.24 19.83 3.37
CA TYR A 517 -17.55 20.05 2.76
C TYR A 517 -17.40 20.53 1.32
N LYS A 518 -18.45 20.30 0.53
CA LYS A 518 -18.52 20.68 -0.88
C LYS A 518 -19.88 21.27 -1.19
N GLU A 519 -20.02 21.87 -2.37
CA GLU A 519 -21.28 22.38 -2.88
C GLU A 519 -21.76 21.58 -4.09
N THR A 520 -23.06 21.49 -4.32
CA THR A 520 -23.64 20.96 -5.56
C THR A 520 -24.91 21.71 -5.94
N PHE A 521 -25.32 21.69 -7.21
CA PHE A 521 -26.54 22.38 -7.62
C PHE A 521 -27.81 21.59 -7.27
N GLY A 522 -28.76 22.24 -6.60
CA GLY A 522 -30.00 21.58 -6.14
C GLY A 522 -31.04 21.32 -7.22
N LYS A 523 -30.81 21.77 -8.46
CA LYS A 523 -31.67 21.54 -9.63
C LYS A 523 -30.79 21.20 -10.83
N ARG A 524 -31.20 20.20 -11.62
CA ARG A 524 -30.63 19.95 -12.93
C ARG A 524 -30.92 21.13 -13.86
N THR A 525 -29.88 21.85 -14.23
CA THR A 525 -29.86 22.88 -15.26
C THR A 525 -28.87 22.45 -16.34
N ALA A 526 -29.16 22.81 -17.59
CA ALA A 526 -28.28 22.58 -18.73
C ALA A 526 -28.36 23.81 -19.63
N GLU A 527 -27.24 24.52 -19.78
CA GLU A 527 -27.18 25.81 -20.46
C GLU A 527 -25.96 25.87 -21.39
N THR A 528 -26.11 26.52 -22.54
CA THR A 528 -24.98 26.84 -23.43
C THR A 528 -24.51 28.25 -23.11
N ILE A 529 -23.25 28.39 -22.74
CA ILE A 529 -22.63 29.65 -22.37
C ILE A 529 -21.63 30.01 -23.48
N GLN A 530 -21.78 31.20 -24.03
CA GLN A 530 -20.85 31.81 -24.96
C GLN A 530 -20.34 33.12 -24.38
N GLY A 531 -19.06 33.42 -24.56
CA GLY A 531 -18.52 34.74 -24.27
C GLY A 531 -17.11 34.93 -24.78
N GLU A 532 -16.77 36.20 -24.99
CA GLU A 532 -15.45 36.65 -25.43
C GLU A 532 -14.88 37.70 -24.48
N VAL A 533 -13.56 37.83 -24.47
CA VAL A 533 -12.88 38.98 -23.88
C VAL A 533 -11.95 39.59 -24.93
N ASP A 534 -12.01 40.91 -25.04
CA ASP A 534 -11.01 41.74 -25.72
C ASP A 534 -10.71 42.93 -24.79
N LYS A 535 -9.60 42.85 -24.06
CA LYS A 535 -9.21 43.84 -23.06
C LYS A 535 -7.69 44.01 -22.99
N ASP A 536 -7.22 45.24 -22.92
CA ASP A 536 -5.84 45.53 -22.49
C ASP A 536 -5.75 45.53 -20.96
N MET A 537 -4.86 44.69 -20.41
CA MET A 537 -4.47 44.73 -19.01
C MET A 537 -2.94 44.80 -18.90
N GLY A 538 -2.41 45.83 -18.22
CA GLY A 538 -0.97 45.98 -18.01
C GLY A 538 -0.13 46.13 -19.30
N GLY A 539 -0.73 46.64 -20.39
CA GLY A 539 -0.05 46.79 -21.68
C GLY A 539 0.04 45.49 -22.51
N ARG A 540 -0.71 44.45 -22.12
CA ARG A 540 -0.94 43.25 -22.93
C ARG A 540 -2.42 43.14 -23.27
N ARG A 541 -2.72 42.90 -24.55
CA ARG A 541 -4.08 42.64 -25.02
C ARG A 541 -4.45 41.18 -24.79
N PHE A 542 -5.57 40.95 -24.13
CA PHE A 542 -6.16 39.64 -23.87
C PHE A 542 -7.34 39.48 -24.81
N VAL A 543 -7.19 38.63 -25.83
CA VAL A 543 -8.25 38.30 -26.81
C VAL A 543 -8.54 36.80 -26.76
N GLY A 544 -9.79 36.41 -26.61
CA GLY A 544 -10.22 35.02 -26.74
C GLY A 544 -11.70 34.83 -26.48
N GLY A 545 -12.31 33.85 -27.13
CA GLY A 545 -13.71 33.48 -26.94
C GLY A 545 -13.88 31.99 -26.67
N LEU A 546 -14.98 31.65 -26.00
CA LEU A 546 -15.29 30.30 -25.58
C LEU A 546 -16.80 30.06 -25.66
N GLU A 547 -17.18 28.91 -26.21
CA GLU A 547 -18.55 28.41 -26.27
C GLU A 547 -18.56 26.99 -25.69
N TYR A 548 -19.37 26.77 -24.65
CA TYR A 548 -19.44 25.48 -23.95
C TYR A 548 -20.84 25.22 -23.40
N THR A 549 -21.22 23.95 -23.26
CA THR A 549 -22.39 23.57 -22.45
C THR A 549 -21.95 23.23 -21.05
N VAL A 550 -22.69 23.73 -20.06
CA VAL A 550 -22.59 23.31 -18.66
C VAL A 550 -23.90 22.64 -18.25
N GLU A 551 -23.81 21.49 -17.62
CA GLU A 551 -24.97 20.81 -17.01
C GLU A 551 -24.67 20.37 -15.58
N SER A 552 -25.69 20.42 -14.73
CA SER A 552 -25.66 19.87 -13.38
C SER A 552 -25.94 18.36 -13.42
N THR A 553 -25.12 17.58 -12.70
CA THR A 553 -25.19 16.11 -12.67
C THR A 553 -25.30 15.57 -11.25
N ASP A 554 -26.19 14.59 -11.07
CA ASP A 554 -26.31 13.82 -9.81
C ASP A 554 -25.05 12.98 -9.53
N GLU A 555 -24.24 12.70 -10.56
CA GLU A 555 -22.86 12.24 -10.40
C GLU A 555 -22.07 13.36 -9.70
N LEU A 556 -21.81 13.25 -8.40
CA LEU A 556 -21.10 14.24 -7.57
C LEU A 556 -19.59 14.31 -7.85
N ILE A 557 -19.21 14.31 -9.13
CA ILE A 557 -17.86 14.35 -9.67
C ILE A 557 -17.89 15.26 -10.89
N ASN A 558 -17.00 16.25 -10.95
CA ASN A 558 -16.93 17.11 -12.12
C ASN A 558 -16.35 16.37 -13.33
N LYS A 559 -16.98 16.55 -14.49
CA LYS A 559 -16.56 15.93 -15.76
C LYS A 559 -16.37 17.01 -16.81
N ILE A 560 -15.12 17.34 -17.12
CA ILE A 560 -14.76 18.21 -18.25
C ILE A 560 -14.46 17.29 -19.43
N GLU A 561 -15.27 17.35 -20.50
CA GLU A 561 -15.10 16.48 -21.66
C GLU A 561 -13.82 16.87 -22.44
N PRO A 562 -12.83 15.96 -22.60
CA PRO A 562 -11.51 16.37 -23.09
C PRO A 562 -11.39 16.61 -24.60
N SER A 563 -12.42 16.30 -25.41
CA SER A 563 -12.25 16.11 -26.87
C SER A 563 -11.64 17.31 -27.59
N ASP A 564 -11.93 18.52 -27.11
CA ASP A 564 -11.53 19.79 -27.74
C ASP A 564 -11.05 20.83 -26.71
N CYS A 565 -10.76 20.40 -25.47
CA CYS A 565 -10.43 21.31 -24.37
C CYS A 565 -8.91 21.57 -24.26
N MET A 566 -8.48 22.82 -24.45
CA MET A 566 -7.09 23.22 -24.21
C MET A 566 -6.77 23.21 -22.71
N PRO A 567 -5.55 22.81 -22.26
CA PRO A 567 -5.21 22.76 -20.84
C PRO A 567 -5.47 24.06 -20.06
N ALA A 568 -5.23 25.22 -20.68
CA ALA A 568 -5.51 26.52 -20.06
C ALA A 568 -7.01 26.79 -19.83
N ILE A 569 -7.89 26.25 -20.68
CA ILE A 569 -9.36 26.33 -20.49
C ILE A 569 -9.78 25.40 -19.35
N GLN A 570 -9.23 24.18 -19.31
CA GLN A 570 -9.47 23.23 -18.22
C GLN A 570 -9.04 23.81 -16.87
N GLU A 571 -7.83 24.36 -16.75
CA GLU A 571 -7.36 25.06 -15.55
C GLU A 571 -8.30 26.21 -15.14
N GLY A 572 -8.83 26.98 -16.11
CA GLY A 572 -9.79 28.05 -15.85
C GLY A 572 -11.13 27.55 -15.29
N PHE A 573 -11.66 26.44 -15.82
CA PHE A 573 -12.86 25.80 -15.28
C PHE A 573 -12.61 25.18 -13.90
N GLU A 574 -11.50 24.46 -13.72
CA GLU A 574 -11.13 23.82 -12.44
C GLU A 574 -10.96 24.86 -11.32
N SER A 575 -10.37 26.02 -11.61
CA SER A 575 -10.31 27.17 -10.69
C SER A 575 -11.70 27.74 -10.36
N ALA A 576 -12.59 27.93 -11.34
CA ALA A 576 -13.93 28.46 -11.07
C ALA A 576 -14.83 27.51 -10.26
N LEU A 577 -14.49 26.21 -10.24
CA LEU A 577 -15.17 25.19 -9.44
C LEU A 577 -14.57 25.03 -8.02
N GLN A 578 -13.47 25.72 -7.65
CA GLN A 578 -12.92 25.65 -6.29
C GLN A 578 -13.75 26.42 -5.26
N ASP A 579 -14.34 27.56 -5.63
CA ASP A 579 -15.15 28.35 -4.72
C ASP A 579 -16.62 28.40 -5.23
N GLY A 580 -17.48 27.65 -4.54
CA GLY A 580 -18.91 27.54 -4.78
C GLY A 580 -19.70 28.79 -4.34
N PRO A 581 -20.95 28.95 -4.84
CA PRO A 581 -21.68 30.22 -4.71
C PRO A 581 -22.29 30.50 -3.32
N THR A 582 -22.37 29.54 -2.40
CA THR A 582 -23.01 29.74 -1.07
C THR A 582 -22.01 29.92 0.06
N ALA A 583 -20.96 29.11 0.13
CA ALA A 583 -20.01 29.06 1.24
C ALA A 583 -18.55 28.99 0.77
N SER A 584 -18.29 29.26 -0.51
CA SER A 584 -16.97 29.15 -1.14
C SER A 584 -16.33 27.76 -1.03
N PHE A 585 -17.14 26.69 -0.86
CA PHE A 585 -16.62 25.32 -0.87
C PHE A 585 -16.53 24.77 -2.30
N PRO A 586 -15.63 23.79 -2.57
CA PRO A 586 -15.50 23.20 -3.90
C PRO A 586 -16.80 22.64 -4.45
N LEU A 587 -17.18 23.12 -5.62
CA LEU A 587 -18.41 22.77 -6.32
C LEU A 587 -18.24 21.45 -7.07
N ILE A 588 -19.15 20.50 -6.88
CA ILE A 588 -19.18 19.18 -7.51
C ILE A 588 -20.53 18.88 -8.15
N GLY A 589 -20.54 17.95 -9.11
CA GLY A 589 -21.74 17.61 -9.86
C GLY A 589 -21.98 18.53 -11.05
N VAL A 590 -20.91 18.85 -11.78
CA VAL A 590 -20.94 19.69 -12.98
C VAL A 590 -20.27 18.94 -14.13
N ARG A 591 -20.97 18.78 -15.26
CA ARG A 591 -20.38 18.33 -16.53
C ARG A 591 -20.26 19.51 -17.48
N ILE A 592 -19.09 19.66 -18.07
CA ILE A 592 -18.73 20.75 -18.97
C ILE A 592 -18.23 20.14 -20.29
N LYS A 593 -18.80 20.60 -21.41
CA LYS A 593 -18.37 20.21 -22.75
C LYS A 593 -18.07 21.46 -23.55
N VAL A 594 -16.82 21.61 -23.98
CA VAL A 594 -16.41 22.68 -24.89
C VAL A 594 -17.01 22.40 -26.27
N LEU A 595 -17.66 23.39 -26.87
CA LEU A 595 -18.21 23.33 -28.23
C LEU A 595 -17.32 24.06 -29.23
N ARG A 596 -16.82 25.24 -28.85
CA ARG A 596 -15.97 26.09 -29.70
C ARG A 596 -14.98 26.88 -28.87
N VAL A 597 -13.78 27.06 -29.41
CA VAL A 597 -12.74 27.95 -28.87
C VAL A 597 -12.39 28.96 -29.96
N ASP A 598 -12.65 30.24 -29.70
CA ASP A 598 -12.28 31.32 -30.61
C ASP A 598 -10.90 31.84 -30.23
N TRP A 599 -9.90 31.40 -31.00
CA TRP A 599 -8.48 31.70 -30.80
C TRP A 599 -7.84 32.21 -32.09
N THR A 600 -7.04 33.27 -31.98
CA THR A 600 -6.21 33.77 -33.10
C THR A 600 -4.73 33.71 -32.73
N GLU A 601 -3.94 32.97 -33.50
CA GLU A 601 -2.50 32.83 -33.27
C GLU A 601 -1.79 34.20 -33.33
N GLY A 602 -0.96 34.50 -32.34
CA GLY A 602 -0.25 35.78 -32.21
C GLY A 602 -1.07 36.96 -31.66
N VAL A 603 -2.40 36.81 -31.51
CA VAL A 603 -3.29 37.84 -30.94
C VAL A 603 -3.89 37.39 -29.61
N SER A 604 -4.27 36.12 -29.51
CA SER A 604 -4.80 35.49 -28.30
C SER A 604 -3.68 35.00 -27.36
N SER A 605 -3.96 34.96 -26.06
CA SER A 605 -3.04 34.45 -25.04
C SER A 605 -3.70 33.33 -24.22
N LEU A 606 -2.93 32.31 -23.82
CA LEU A 606 -3.48 31.17 -23.06
C LEU A 606 -4.14 31.63 -21.74
N ASP A 607 -3.59 32.69 -21.14
CA ASP A 607 -4.15 33.32 -19.95
C ASP A 607 -5.47 34.05 -20.21
N ALA A 608 -5.71 34.55 -21.43
CA ALA A 608 -7.02 35.08 -21.82
C ALA A 608 -8.07 33.97 -21.87
N LEU A 609 -7.77 32.83 -22.48
CA LEU A 609 -8.68 31.67 -22.50
C LEU A 609 -8.98 31.15 -21.09
N ARG A 610 -7.96 31.02 -20.25
CA ARG A 610 -8.08 30.67 -18.82
C ARG A 610 -9.02 31.63 -18.08
N TYR A 611 -8.81 32.93 -18.27
CA TYR A 611 -9.63 33.98 -17.65
C TYR A 611 -11.08 34.00 -18.15
N VAL A 612 -11.31 33.77 -19.45
CA VAL A 612 -12.65 33.65 -20.04
C VAL A 612 -13.39 32.45 -19.45
N ALA A 613 -12.77 31.27 -19.46
CA ALA A 613 -13.33 30.05 -18.87
C ALA A 613 -13.73 30.24 -17.40
N TYR A 614 -12.81 30.80 -16.59
CA TYR A 614 -13.06 31.12 -15.18
C TYR A 614 -14.24 32.10 -15.01
N THR A 615 -14.19 33.23 -15.71
CA THR A 615 -15.13 34.35 -15.52
C THR A 615 -16.55 33.99 -15.96
N LEU A 616 -16.69 33.27 -17.08
CA LEU A 616 -17.99 32.83 -17.58
C LEU A 616 -18.62 31.78 -16.65
N LEU A 617 -17.83 30.79 -16.21
CA LEU A 617 -18.33 29.75 -15.31
C LEU A 617 -18.70 30.31 -13.94
N ARG A 618 -17.85 31.15 -13.32
CA ARG A 618 -18.15 31.76 -12.02
C ARG A 618 -19.39 32.65 -12.06
N LYS A 619 -19.59 33.44 -13.14
CA LYS A 619 -20.82 34.23 -13.34
C LYS A 619 -22.07 33.36 -13.41
N TRP A 620 -21.98 32.19 -14.05
CA TRP A 620 -23.08 31.25 -14.11
C TRP A 620 -23.34 30.62 -12.73
N CYS A 621 -22.29 30.10 -12.07
CA CYS A 621 -22.39 29.47 -10.74
C CYS A 621 -23.06 30.39 -9.70
N VAL A 622 -22.70 31.67 -9.65
CA VAL A 622 -23.26 32.67 -8.70
C VAL A 622 -24.77 32.92 -8.90
N ASN A 623 -25.29 32.71 -10.11
CA ASN A 623 -26.72 32.86 -10.40
C ASN A 623 -27.55 31.60 -10.08
N GLN A 624 -26.92 30.49 -9.73
CA GLN A 624 -27.57 29.20 -9.45
C GLN A 624 -27.65 28.93 -7.94
N SER A 625 -28.69 28.24 -7.49
CA SER A 625 -28.80 27.81 -6.09
C SER A 625 -28.03 26.51 -5.85
N SER A 626 -26.93 26.58 -5.10
CA SER A 626 -26.24 25.40 -4.59
C SER A 626 -26.88 24.86 -3.29
N ARG A 627 -26.39 23.71 -2.84
CA ARG A 627 -26.58 23.14 -1.51
C ARG A 627 -25.26 22.55 -1.03
N LEU A 628 -25.07 22.54 0.28
CA LEU A 628 -23.97 21.81 0.91
C LEU A 628 -24.14 20.29 0.76
N VAL A 629 -23.03 19.63 0.48
CA VAL A 629 -22.87 18.17 0.50
C VAL A 629 -21.78 17.81 1.52
N GLU A 630 -22.03 16.77 2.30
CA GLU A 630 -21.09 16.25 3.30
C GLU A 630 -20.48 14.91 2.83
N PRO A 631 -19.23 14.61 3.20
CA PRO A 631 -18.62 13.31 2.91
C PRO A 631 -19.25 12.21 3.76
N ILE A 632 -19.71 11.14 3.09
CA ILE A 632 -20.24 9.93 3.67
C ILE A 632 -19.16 8.86 3.68
N MET A 633 -18.96 8.26 4.85
CA MET A 633 -18.05 7.15 5.06
C MET A 633 -18.80 5.82 4.94
N GLY A 634 -18.24 4.88 4.20
CA GLY A 634 -18.60 3.47 4.32
C GLY A 634 -17.90 2.91 5.55
N VAL A 635 -18.68 2.51 6.55
CA VAL A 635 -18.22 2.03 7.85
C VAL A 635 -18.50 0.54 7.95
N GLU A 636 -17.49 -0.25 8.27
CA GLU A 636 -17.61 -1.67 8.61
C GLU A 636 -17.33 -1.83 10.10
N LEU A 637 -18.30 -2.32 10.86
CA LEU A 637 -18.17 -2.58 12.30
C LEU A 637 -18.19 -4.06 12.58
N THR A 638 -17.37 -4.52 13.52
CA THR A 638 -17.51 -5.85 14.14
C THR A 638 -17.96 -5.66 15.59
N VAL A 639 -19.12 -6.20 15.93
CA VAL A 639 -19.83 -5.96 17.19
C VAL A 639 -20.35 -7.29 17.77
N PRO A 640 -20.02 -7.65 19.02
CA PRO A 640 -20.62 -8.83 19.65
C PRO A 640 -22.14 -8.68 19.84
N ASP A 641 -22.90 -9.77 19.69
CA ASP A 641 -24.38 -9.81 19.78
C ASP A 641 -24.96 -8.97 20.92
N LYS A 642 -24.39 -9.13 22.12
CA LYS A 642 -24.73 -8.40 23.35
C LYS A 642 -24.81 -6.86 23.18
N TYR A 643 -24.03 -6.29 22.26
CA TYR A 643 -23.93 -4.85 22.03
C TYR A 643 -24.53 -4.39 20.70
N LEU A 644 -25.00 -5.31 19.84
CA LEU A 644 -25.53 -4.99 18.51
C LEU A 644 -26.60 -3.90 18.56
N GLY A 645 -27.65 -4.09 19.38
CA GLY A 645 -28.75 -3.13 19.49
C GLY A 645 -28.29 -1.73 19.95
N THR A 646 -27.30 -1.66 20.85
CA THR A 646 -26.72 -0.39 21.31
C THR A 646 -25.94 0.32 20.20
N VAL A 647 -25.20 -0.43 19.37
CA VAL A 647 -24.42 0.13 18.27
C VAL A 647 -25.31 0.55 17.10
N LEU A 648 -26.31 -0.25 16.72
CA LEU A 648 -27.30 0.11 15.71
C LEU A 648 -28.07 1.39 16.09
N ALA A 649 -28.48 1.51 17.36
CA ALA A 649 -29.12 2.71 17.87
C ALA A 649 -28.19 3.95 17.83
N ASP A 650 -26.89 3.79 18.14
CA ASP A 650 -25.93 4.90 18.05
C ASP A 650 -25.70 5.36 16.61
N ILE A 651 -25.56 4.43 15.68
CA ILE A 651 -25.38 4.73 14.25
C ILE A 651 -26.59 5.52 13.74
N HIS A 652 -27.79 5.01 13.99
CA HIS A 652 -29.01 5.61 13.44
C HIS A 652 -29.39 6.93 14.12
N ALA A 653 -29.54 6.94 15.45
CA ALA A 653 -30.04 8.10 16.18
C ALA A 653 -28.93 9.08 16.60
N GLY A 654 -27.74 8.58 16.96
CA GLY A 654 -26.62 9.40 17.42
C GLY A 654 -25.78 9.97 16.28
N ARG A 655 -25.70 9.28 15.14
CA ARG A 655 -24.73 9.58 14.07
C ARG A 655 -25.31 9.76 12.66
N ARG A 656 -26.65 9.80 12.51
CA ARG A 656 -27.35 9.97 11.23
C ARG A 656 -26.94 8.93 10.16
N GLY A 657 -26.49 7.75 10.61
CA GLY A 657 -26.02 6.67 9.76
C GLY A 657 -27.16 5.78 9.27
N ASN A 658 -27.05 5.29 8.05
CA ASN A 658 -27.94 4.28 7.49
C ASN A 658 -27.22 2.93 7.48
N VAL A 659 -27.79 1.90 8.12
CA VAL A 659 -27.25 0.54 8.08
C VAL A 659 -27.67 -0.10 6.75
N THR A 660 -26.70 -0.54 5.96
CA THR A 660 -26.94 -1.14 4.65
C THR A 660 -27.06 -2.66 4.73
N GLU A 661 -26.24 -3.29 5.56
CA GLU A 661 -26.15 -4.74 5.68
C GLU A 661 -25.74 -5.12 7.11
N THR A 662 -26.18 -6.29 7.60
CA THR A 662 -25.75 -6.85 8.87
C THR A 662 -25.66 -8.35 8.72
N ASN A 663 -24.44 -8.88 8.78
CA ASN A 663 -24.17 -10.31 8.68
C ASN A 663 -23.75 -10.86 10.04
N THR A 664 -24.51 -11.82 10.54
CA THR A 664 -24.19 -12.59 11.73
C THR A 664 -23.13 -13.63 11.38
N SER A 665 -22.02 -13.67 12.11
CA SER A 665 -21.08 -14.80 12.06
C SER A 665 -21.59 -15.97 12.90
N GLU A 666 -21.16 -17.19 12.56
CA GLU A 666 -21.55 -18.40 13.31
C GLU A 666 -21.09 -18.38 14.78
N GLU A 667 -20.12 -17.52 15.13
CA GLU A 667 -19.59 -17.35 16.49
C GLU A 667 -20.38 -16.31 17.34
N GLY A 668 -21.39 -15.63 16.77
CA GLY A 668 -22.22 -14.65 17.47
C GLY A 668 -21.69 -13.20 17.45
N ASP A 669 -20.60 -12.92 16.72
CA ASP A 669 -20.23 -11.56 16.35
C ASP A 669 -20.99 -11.13 15.09
N HIS A 670 -21.44 -9.87 15.04
CA HIS A 670 -22.13 -9.28 13.89
C HIS A 670 -21.21 -8.32 13.17
N THR A 671 -21.15 -8.45 11.85
CA THR A 671 -20.51 -7.45 10.99
C THR A 671 -21.59 -6.54 10.42
N VAL A 672 -21.56 -5.26 10.78
CA VAL A 672 -22.53 -4.24 10.38
C VAL A 672 -21.87 -3.30 9.37
N TRP A 673 -22.43 -3.18 8.17
CA TRP A 673 -22.05 -2.15 7.22
C TRP A 673 -23.04 -0.98 7.31
N ALA A 674 -22.51 0.23 7.38
CA ALA A 674 -23.30 1.44 7.49
C ALA A 674 -22.68 2.59 6.69
N GLU A 675 -23.53 3.46 6.15
CA GLU A 675 -23.16 4.72 5.55
C GLU A 675 -23.35 5.83 6.57
N VAL A 676 -22.27 6.45 7.03
CA VAL A 676 -22.30 7.42 8.13
C VAL A 676 -21.60 8.72 7.72
N PRO A 677 -22.20 9.90 7.93
CA PRO A 677 -21.52 11.17 7.66
C PRO A 677 -20.25 11.34 8.51
N LEU A 678 -19.17 11.81 7.90
CA LEU A 678 -17.87 11.96 8.58
C LEU A 678 -17.93 12.91 9.78
N ALA A 679 -18.73 13.98 9.70
CA ALA A 679 -18.97 14.91 10.82
C ALA A 679 -19.51 14.19 12.06
N SER A 680 -20.35 13.18 11.83
CA SER A 680 -20.93 12.36 12.87
C SER A 680 -20.04 11.16 13.27
N MET A 681 -18.84 11.01 12.70
CA MET A 681 -17.84 9.98 13.04
C MET A 681 -16.65 10.50 13.86
N LEU A 682 -16.53 11.82 14.05
CA LEU A 682 -15.51 12.41 14.93
C LEU A 682 -15.61 11.82 16.35
N GLY A 683 -14.45 11.45 16.91
CA GLY A 683 -14.34 10.81 18.22
C GLY A 683 -15.02 9.44 18.36
N TYR A 684 -15.47 8.80 17.27
CA TYR A 684 -16.28 7.58 17.38
C TYR A 684 -15.56 6.42 18.06
N ALA A 685 -14.27 6.22 17.81
CA ALA A 685 -13.49 5.14 18.44
C ALA A 685 -13.62 5.11 19.97
N THR A 686 -13.54 6.27 20.62
CA THR A 686 -13.70 6.41 22.08
C THR A 686 -15.14 6.11 22.51
N SER A 687 -16.12 6.61 21.76
CA SER A 687 -17.55 6.40 22.04
C SER A 687 -17.96 4.93 21.89
N LEU A 688 -17.53 4.27 20.81
CA LEU A 688 -17.78 2.86 20.53
C LEU A 688 -17.13 1.96 21.59
N ARG A 689 -15.87 2.20 21.95
CA ARG A 689 -15.20 1.49 23.04
C ARG A 689 -15.95 1.65 24.37
N SER A 690 -16.39 2.86 24.71
CA SER A 690 -17.17 3.12 25.93
C SER A 690 -18.50 2.35 25.94
N LYS A 691 -19.22 2.30 24.81
CA LYS A 691 -20.52 1.61 24.68
C LYS A 691 -20.42 0.08 24.65
N THR A 692 -19.29 -0.47 24.25
CA THR A 692 -19.09 -1.92 24.03
C THR A 692 -18.08 -2.56 24.99
N GLY A 693 -17.65 -1.82 26.02
CA GLY A 693 -16.60 -2.29 26.94
C GLY A 693 -15.25 -2.55 26.27
N GLY A 694 -14.99 -1.90 25.14
CA GLY A 694 -13.78 -2.05 24.33
C GLY A 694 -13.80 -3.23 23.35
N THR A 695 -14.89 -3.99 23.26
CA THR A 695 -14.95 -5.24 22.47
C THR A 695 -15.27 -5.04 20.99
N ALA A 696 -15.99 -3.98 20.62
CA ALA A 696 -16.28 -3.70 19.21
C ALA A 696 -15.14 -2.93 18.51
N SER A 697 -15.00 -3.19 17.21
CA SER A 697 -14.07 -2.47 16.33
C SER A 697 -14.79 -1.92 15.11
N PHE A 698 -14.20 -0.93 14.45
CA PHE A 698 -14.68 -0.43 13.17
C PHE A 698 -13.51 -0.08 12.25
N SER A 699 -13.76 -0.14 10.95
CA SER A 699 -12.99 0.55 9.92
C SER A 699 -13.92 1.47 9.14
N MET A 700 -13.36 2.50 8.51
CA MET A 700 -14.13 3.38 7.64
C MET A 700 -13.29 3.83 6.44
N GLN A 701 -13.94 4.01 5.31
CA GLN A 701 -13.35 4.52 4.07
C GLN A 701 -14.30 5.56 3.45
N PRO A 702 -13.81 6.60 2.77
CA PRO A 702 -14.68 7.51 2.01
C PRO A 702 -15.47 6.71 0.97
N LEU A 703 -16.80 6.88 0.96
CA LEU A 703 -17.69 6.17 0.04
C LEU A 703 -18.20 7.11 -1.06
N THR A 704 -18.79 8.24 -0.66
CA THR A 704 -19.40 9.22 -1.57
C THR A 704 -19.64 10.54 -0.85
N TYR A 705 -20.19 11.54 -1.56
CA TYR A 705 -20.78 12.72 -0.95
C TYR A 705 -22.32 12.59 -0.94
N ARG A 706 -22.99 13.32 -0.04
CA ARG A 706 -24.46 13.36 0.04
C ARG A 706 -24.94 14.76 0.39
N THR A 707 -26.03 15.20 -0.24
CA THR A 707 -26.66 16.49 0.04
C THR A 707 -27.17 16.52 1.48
N MET A 708 -26.84 17.60 2.18
CA MET A 708 -27.23 17.79 3.58
C MET A 708 -28.73 18.10 3.69
N SER A 709 -29.30 17.87 4.88
CA SER A 709 -30.62 18.42 5.22
C SER A 709 -30.51 19.92 5.49
N GLN A 710 -31.60 20.66 5.28
CA GLN A 710 -31.64 22.13 5.45
C GLN A 710 -31.26 22.56 6.87
N ASP A 711 -31.62 21.76 7.89
CA ASP A 711 -31.27 22.04 9.29
C ASP A 711 -29.76 21.96 9.55
N GLU A 712 -29.08 20.93 9.02
CA GLU A 712 -27.63 20.76 9.20
C GLU A 712 -26.85 21.75 8.34
N GLU A 713 -27.30 22.00 7.11
CA GLU A 713 -26.76 23.05 6.23
C GLU A 713 -26.81 24.42 6.93
N SER A 714 -27.95 24.78 7.54
CA SER A 714 -28.10 26.02 8.30
C SER A 714 -27.16 26.09 9.51
N ARG A 715 -26.95 24.98 10.23
CA ARG A 715 -25.98 24.93 11.34
C ARG A 715 -24.56 25.17 10.86
N ILE A 716 -24.11 24.48 9.81
CA ILE A 716 -22.76 24.64 9.26
C ILE A 716 -22.54 26.08 8.78
N LEU A 717 -23.46 26.65 7.99
CA LEU A 717 -23.37 28.04 7.54
C LEU A 717 -23.32 29.03 8.71
N SER A 718 -24.13 28.81 9.76
CA SER A 718 -24.08 29.65 10.97
C SER A 718 -22.74 29.55 11.71
N SER A 719 -22.12 28.36 11.76
CA SER A 719 -20.81 28.14 12.39
C SER A 719 -19.65 28.77 11.61
N LEU A 720 -19.82 28.92 10.29
CA LEU A 720 -18.89 29.61 9.39
C LEU A 720 -19.12 31.13 9.35
N GLY A 721 -20.13 31.66 10.04
CA GLY A 721 -20.49 33.08 10.00
C GLY A 721 -21.16 33.53 8.69
N VAL A 722 -21.57 32.60 7.82
CA VAL A 722 -22.24 32.90 6.55
C VAL A 722 -23.70 33.22 6.83
N ILE A 723 -24.03 34.51 6.88
CA ILE A 723 -25.41 34.98 7.03
C ILE A 723 -26.13 34.79 5.69
N GLN A 724 -26.99 33.77 5.60
CA GLN A 724 -27.93 33.69 4.48
C GLN A 724 -28.82 34.95 4.47
N PRO A 725 -29.06 35.59 3.31
CA PRO A 725 -30.11 36.59 3.20
C PRO A 725 -31.44 35.91 3.50
N ILE A 726 -32.13 36.38 4.54
CA ILE A 726 -33.48 35.96 4.88
C ILE A 726 -34.34 36.20 3.63
N LYS A 727 -34.82 35.13 3.01
CA LYS A 727 -35.85 35.22 1.98
C LYS A 727 -37.17 35.50 2.71
N ASP A 728 -37.56 36.76 2.71
CA ASP A 728 -38.91 37.16 3.09
C ASP A 728 -39.94 36.36 2.28
N ALA A 729 -41.04 36.01 2.95
CA ALA A 729 -42.07 35.08 2.47
C ALA A 729 -43.08 35.72 1.48
#